data_AF-A0A936SCQ1-F1
#
_entry.id   AF-A0A936SCQ1-F1
#
_cell.length_a   1.000
_cell.length_b   1.000
_cell.length_c   1.000
_cell.angle_alpha   90.00
_cell.angle_beta   90.00
_cell.angle_gamma   90.00
#
_symmetry.space_group_name_H-M   'P 1'
#
loop_
_entity.id
_entity.type
_entity.pdbx_description
1 polymer ?
#
loop_
_entity_poly.entity_id
_entity_poly.type
_entity_poly.pdbx_seq_one_letter_code
_entity_poly.pdbx_strand_id
1 'polypeptide(L)'
;MAFATGSTIIVEGGAVNVAGRFAVSAAGNAITYTQTGGIITVCTVGNTSGTLGSFDLGTGLASTITMSGGTIVTQLQATTIDYRNQAGTGIVGVTGGTLQLGNANSGAAKSFNIRGVVPNLVVDNTSAGHTGTYSTTLANYNNISRNITINTGSTLNLGNVVFLFNGTTLTNNGTLTHNGASSNTVLFTDNAPVTYTGSGSVTAPLSALGIQSTLGFTIDPASSNIPANAVRLFAGNVINSSKLTVGNGGTTTSTVQIGNTTTPTAAGTFDSQMTFNPGSGGITVSYLRTTASRVTGGEIPATRSITNLTFDDNDITHNLAVAGGDLTVTGTMTLTNGVIVTGANTLIHNGTASRTTGYVGGQLARDYTAASAYTYFVGDNGFSPVSVSATAVGSPTSLKVQAVDSTLAGFLPGQSLSRYWNLTETGDITANLSFTYDIDAADVNGSEADYRVFKREAGVNTNLCISGPCVNSATNTLGPVVGVTDFSSWTGAENGASDTIAPDTTITSNPTDPSPSADATFDFTGTDSAIASVASFECQIDGGGYTACTSPKTYTGLSDGSHTFNVRAIDTAGNVDASPASYTWTISTAPLGPVSVTATAGTPGPTDYATLKAAFDAVNAGTHQGVITVSILGDTTETASAVLNESGSGSASYSAISIKPTGGAARTISGDIAGHLVDLNGADNVTIDGLNTGGNSLTISNVSQQTTASTIRFNNDATGNTVTNSTVSGSTGAALSSGFGVIYFGAATVTGNDNNTISNNNITAAGSNLPINGIFSQNLTAATDNSSITISGNNISNFFNTNSASSAVNVNSGNSGWTVSNNKIFQTGTRTYLTAATHNGVFVTSGSGYTVTGNTIGYAAANGTGIYTMTGTVLTRFVAINLAVGTAATTSVQGNTVASISIAGIGINSGNGSLAGVNIASGNVNVGDITPNTFGATSGTGSLTATPTTTVAAAIVGVNSASTGDVVISNNTFGSFTSAGPAATNPGAAFGINVSGAAASISITGNTFGNATAENIRAEFSVQRPAVRSPAA
;
A
#
# COMPACT_ATOMS: atom_id res chain seq x y z
N MET A 1 -2.20 54.55 31.83
CA MET A 1 -1.96 55.16 30.50
C MET A 1 -3.27 55.15 29.73
N ALA A 2 -3.62 56.27 29.10
CA ALA A 2 -4.89 56.45 28.38
C ALA A 2 -4.62 56.94 26.95
N PHE A 3 -5.11 56.21 25.93
CA PHE A 3 -4.83 56.49 24.51
C PHE A 3 -6.02 57.16 23.82
N ALA A 4 -5.82 58.37 23.31
CA ALA A 4 -6.82 59.07 22.50
C ALA A 4 -6.83 58.55 21.05
N THR A 5 -7.85 58.89 20.27
CA THR A 5 -7.90 58.60 18.83
C THR A 5 -6.65 59.10 18.11
N GLY A 6 -6.07 58.27 17.24
CA GLY A 6 -4.83 58.54 16.51
C GLY A 6 -3.54 58.17 17.24
N SER A 7 -3.62 57.68 18.49
CA SER A 7 -2.42 57.25 19.23
C SER A 7 -1.72 56.08 18.54
N THR A 8 -0.38 56.12 18.51
CA THR A 8 0.48 55.01 18.08
C THR A 8 1.29 54.50 19.26
N ILE A 9 1.21 53.19 19.50
CA ILE A 9 1.83 52.51 20.63
C ILE A 9 2.67 51.36 20.07
N ILE A 10 3.96 51.35 20.37
CA ILE A 10 4.91 50.33 19.90
C ILE A 10 5.67 49.80 21.12
N VAL A 11 5.66 48.47 21.29
CA VAL A 11 6.34 47.77 22.39
C VAL A 11 7.22 46.66 21.80
N GLU A 12 8.52 46.90 21.79
CA GLU A 12 9.50 45.98 21.20
C GLU A 12 10.29 45.18 22.25
N GLY A 13 10.27 45.60 23.52
CA GLY A 13 11.08 45.03 24.59
C GLY A 13 10.86 45.71 25.95
N GLY A 14 11.59 45.28 26.98
CA GLY A 14 11.56 45.87 28.33
C GLY A 14 10.35 45.47 29.18
N ALA A 15 10.13 46.18 30.29
CA ALA A 15 9.01 45.94 31.22
C ALA A 15 8.25 47.23 31.51
N VAL A 16 6.91 47.18 31.40
CA VAL A 16 5.99 48.28 31.71
C VAL A 16 5.05 47.83 32.83
N ASN A 17 5.16 48.44 34.02
CA ASN A 17 4.28 48.13 35.15
C ASN A 17 3.28 49.28 35.36
N VAL A 18 1.99 48.97 35.23
CA VAL A 18 0.91 49.95 35.29
C VAL A 18 0.01 49.65 36.48
N ALA A 19 -0.02 50.55 37.47
CA ALA A 19 -0.85 50.40 38.66
C ALA A 19 -2.35 50.31 38.33
N GLY A 20 -2.83 51.06 37.34
CA GLY A 20 -4.21 51.02 36.87
C GLY A 20 -4.35 50.36 35.50
N ARG A 21 -4.81 51.14 34.51
CA ARG A 21 -5.11 50.68 33.15
C ARG A 21 -4.03 51.05 32.12
N PHE A 22 -3.84 50.17 31.15
CA PHE A 22 -3.20 50.40 29.87
C PHE A 22 -4.29 50.31 28.80
N ALA A 23 -4.92 51.44 28.47
CA ALA A 23 -6.20 51.42 27.78
C ALA A 23 -6.44 52.63 26.87
N VAL A 24 -7.32 52.49 25.89
CA VAL A 24 -7.94 53.63 25.20
C VAL A 24 -8.72 54.52 26.17
N SER A 25 -8.77 55.83 25.91
CA SER A 25 -9.53 56.78 26.75
C SER A 25 -11.06 56.66 26.55
N ALA A 26 -11.50 56.14 25.40
CA ALA A 26 -12.87 55.74 25.12
C ALA A 26 -12.87 54.50 24.20
N ALA A 27 -13.84 53.59 24.38
CA ALA A 27 -13.86 52.30 23.69
C ALA A 27 -13.82 52.42 22.16
N GLY A 28 -14.47 53.42 21.57
CA GLY A 28 -14.52 53.61 20.12
C GLY A 28 -13.28 54.26 19.49
N ASN A 29 -12.26 54.63 20.27
CA ASN A 29 -11.09 55.32 19.73
C ASN A 29 -10.34 54.42 18.74
N ALA A 30 -9.94 54.98 17.61
CA ALA A 30 -9.07 54.33 16.64
C ALA A 30 -7.60 54.55 17.01
N ILE A 31 -6.82 53.48 17.16
CA ILE A 31 -5.40 53.52 17.54
C ILE A 31 -4.55 52.60 16.68
N THR A 32 -3.23 52.80 16.70
CA THR A 32 -2.26 51.83 16.18
C THR A 32 -1.51 51.20 17.35
N TYR A 33 -1.56 49.89 17.49
CA TYR A 33 -0.87 49.13 18.53
C TYR A 33 0.03 48.07 17.89
N THR A 34 1.31 48.06 18.22
CA THR A 34 2.27 47.03 17.79
C THR A 34 3.02 46.47 18.99
N GLN A 35 3.01 45.16 19.16
CA GLN A 35 3.83 44.48 20.17
C GLN A 35 4.61 43.30 19.55
N THR A 36 5.93 43.43 19.55
CA THR A 36 6.86 42.40 19.06
C THR A 36 7.65 41.74 20.20
N GLY A 37 7.65 42.35 21.40
CA GLY A 37 8.37 41.85 22.58
C GLY A 37 7.92 42.51 23.89
N GLY A 38 8.75 42.38 24.92
CA GLY A 38 8.57 43.05 26.22
C GLY A 38 7.45 42.46 27.11
N ILE A 39 7.34 42.95 28.33
CA ILE A 39 6.34 42.56 29.33
C ILE A 39 5.53 43.79 29.75
N ILE A 40 4.20 43.72 29.66
CA ILE A 40 3.28 44.75 30.16
C ILE A 40 2.49 44.14 31.31
N THR A 41 2.74 44.58 32.54
CA THR A 41 1.96 44.19 33.71
C THR A 41 0.95 45.30 34.02
N VAL A 42 -0.34 44.98 33.99
CA VAL A 42 -1.43 45.92 34.30
C VAL A 42 -2.12 45.58 35.61
N CYS A 43 -2.83 46.56 36.17
CA CYS A 43 -3.58 46.43 37.41
C CYS A 43 -2.73 45.92 38.58
N THR A 44 -1.53 46.48 38.76
CA THR A 44 -0.66 46.13 39.91
C THR A 44 -1.21 46.69 41.23
N VAL A 45 -2.19 47.59 41.17
CA VAL A 45 -3.06 48.04 42.27
C VAL A 45 -4.51 47.93 41.76
N GLY A 46 -5.49 47.58 42.62
CA GLY A 46 -6.86 47.28 42.16
C GLY A 46 -7.49 48.36 41.25
N ASN A 47 -8.15 47.93 40.17
CA ASN A 47 -8.82 48.79 39.18
C ASN A 47 -10.35 48.69 39.31
N THR A 48 -11.01 49.83 39.50
CA THR A 48 -12.47 49.91 39.74
C THR A 48 -13.29 50.43 38.55
N SER A 49 -12.70 50.58 37.35
CA SER A 49 -13.43 51.08 36.18
C SER A 49 -14.62 50.20 35.80
N GLY A 50 -15.78 50.81 35.55
CA GLY A 50 -17.00 50.13 35.09
C GLY A 50 -17.15 50.04 33.56
N THR A 51 -16.26 50.68 32.79
CA THR A 51 -16.43 50.87 31.33
C THR A 51 -15.23 50.39 30.50
N LEU A 52 -14.02 50.43 31.05
CA LEU A 52 -12.77 50.09 30.36
C LEU A 52 -12.02 49.01 31.12
N GLY A 53 -11.30 48.16 30.37
CA GLY A 53 -10.50 47.09 30.93
C GLY A 53 -9.14 47.52 31.50
N SER A 54 -8.50 46.61 32.23
CA SER A 54 -7.13 46.80 32.72
C SER A 54 -6.11 46.88 31.58
N PHE A 55 -6.22 45.98 30.60
CA PHE A 55 -5.59 46.11 29.29
C PHE A 55 -6.69 46.18 28.23
N ASP A 56 -6.82 47.32 27.55
CA ASP A 56 -7.99 47.58 26.72
C ASP A 56 -7.66 48.36 25.44
N LEU A 57 -7.66 47.66 24.32
CA LEU A 57 -7.44 48.24 23.00
C LEU A 57 -8.73 48.77 22.35
N GLY A 58 -9.87 48.63 23.03
CA GLY A 58 -11.16 49.17 22.61
C GLY A 58 -11.92 48.31 21.61
N THR A 59 -12.84 48.98 20.89
CA THR A 59 -13.80 48.46 19.90
C THR A 59 -13.76 49.27 18.60
N GLY A 60 -12.81 50.20 18.41
CA GLY A 60 -12.72 51.04 17.21
C GLY A 60 -12.27 50.24 15.99
N LEU A 61 -13.15 50.05 15.00
CA LEU A 61 -12.88 49.25 13.79
C LEU A 61 -11.74 49.80 12.90
N ALA A 62 -11.47 51.11 12.97
CA ALA A 62 -10.37 51.75 12.25
C ALA A 62 -9.00 51.59 12.93
N SER A 63 -8.91 50.86 14.05
CA SER A 63 -7.64 50.60 14.72
C SER A 63 -6.77 49.62 13.92
N THR A 64 -5.45 49.69 14.10
CA THR A 64 -4.51 48.69 13.56
C THR A 64 -3.82 48.01 14.73
N ILE A 65 -4.14 46.73 14.99
CA ILE A 65 -3.63 45.98 16.14
C ILE A 65 -2.72 44.87 15.64
N THR A 66 -1.43 44.92 15.96
CA THR A 66 -0.43 43.90 15.61
C THR A 66 0.24 43.37 16.87
N MET A 67 0.22 42.06 17.06
CA MET A 67 0.90 41.36 18.15
C MET A 67 1.58 40.11 17.59
N SER A 68 2.91 40.12 17.55
CA SER A 68 3.72 38.96 17.12
C SER A 68 4.54 38.36 18.26
N GLY A 69 4.70 39.08 19.39
CA GLY A 69 5.46 38.62 20.55
C GLY A 69 5.14 39.40 21.83
N GLY A 70 5.94 39.18 22.88
CA GLY A 70 5.78 39.83 24.19
C GLY A 70 4.71 39.19 25.09
N THR A 71 4.64 39.67 26.33
CA THR A 71 3.71 39.18 27.36
C THR A 71 2.90 40.33 27.95
N ILE A 72 1.59 40.13 28.09
CA ILE A 72 0.67 41.00 28.81
C ILE A 72 0.24 40.24 30.06
N VAL A 73 0.47 40.80 31.24
CA VAL A 73 0.10 40.20 32.52
C VAL A 73 -1.03 41.02 33.15
N THR A 74 -2.20 40.43 33.32
CA THR A 74 -3.27 41.00 34.17
C THR A 74 -3.06 40.50 35.60
N GLN A 75 -2.46 41.31 36.46
CA GLN A 75 -2.01 40.85 37.78
C GLN A 75 -3.15 40.75 38.80
N LEU A 76 -3.99 41.77 38.94
CA LEU A 76 -5.16 41.75 39.82
C LEU A 76 -6.44 41.86 38.99
N GLN A 77 -7.54 41.30 39.50
CA GLN A 77 -8.85 41.42 38.84
C GLN A 77 -9.38 42.86 38.91
N ALA A 78 -9.92 43.36 37.81
CA ALA A 78 -10.74 44.55 37.76
C ALA A 78 -12.19 44.24 38.15
N THR A 79 -13.00 45.29 38.38
CA THR A 79 -14.44 45.13 38.67
C THR A 79 -15.23 44.55 37.50
N THR A 80 -14.83 44.81 36.24
CA THR A 80 -15.65 44.45 35.07
C THR A 80 -14.89 43.76 33.93
N ILE A 81 -13.77 44.31 33.47
CA ILE A 81 -13.01 43.81 32.31
C ILE A 81 -11.52 43.83 32.64
N ASP A 82 -10.83 42.73 32.39
CA ASP A 82 -9.38 42.62 32.62
C ASP A 82 -8.60 42.76 31.32
N TYR A 83 -9.07 42.11 30.26
CA TYR A 83 -8.50 42.21 28.92
C TYR A 83 -9.60 42.40 27.88
N ARG A 84 -9.41 43.39 26.98
CA ARG A 84 -10.25 43.55 25.79
C ARG A 84 -9.42 43.93 24.56
N ASN A 85 -9.62 43.17 23.49
CA ASN A 85 -9.23 43.55 22.14
C ASN A 85 -10.37 43.23 21.15
N GLN A 86 -11.20 44.23 20.86
CA GLN A 86 -12.30 44.14 19.89
C GLN A 86 -12.16 45.21 18.79
N ALA A 87 -10.94 45.73 18.62
CA ALA A 87 -10.61 46.85 17.76
C ALA A 87 -9.94 46.38 16.46
N GLY A 88 -9.98 47.22 15.44
CA GLY A 88 -9.32 47.01 14.15
C GLY A 88 -9.97 45.98 13.24
N THR A 89 -9.22 45.48 12.26
CA THR A 89 -9.64 44.55 11.19
C THR A 89 -9.73 43.07 11.60
N GLY A 90 -9.64 42.77 12.90
CA GLY A 90 -9.92 41.44 13.46
C GLY A 90 -8.67 40.59 13.72
N ILE A 91 -8.75 39.30 13.38
CA ILE A 91 -7.85 38.23 13.82
C ILE A 91 -6.42 38.29 13.25
N VAL A 92 -6.24 38.92 12.10
CA VAL A 92 -5.03 38.81 11.25
C VAL A 92 -3.79 39.40 11.92
N GLY A 93 -3.96 40.45 12.72
CA GLY A 93 -2.83 41.14 13.35
C GLY A 93 -2.29 40.46 14.61
N VAL A 94 -3.04 39.55 15.24
CA VAL A 94 -2.62 38.84 16.46
C VAL A 94 -2.11 37.45 16.06
N THR A 95 -0.81 37.36 15.82
CA THR A 95 -0.10 36.16 15.34
C THR A 95 0.75 35.48 16.41
N GLY A 96 1.07 36.19 17.50
CA GLY A 96 1.86 35.67 18.62
C GLY A 96 1.72 36.48 19.90
N GLY A 97 2.67 36.33 20.81
CA GLY A 97 2.63 36.91 22.17
C GLY A 97 1.78 36.11 23.16
N THR A 98 1.72 36.56 24.40
CA THR A 98 1.05 35.87 25.51
C THR A 98 0.22 36.83 26.36
N LEU A 99 -1.04 36.47 26.65
CA LEU A 99 -1.84 37.02 27.73
C LEU A 99 -1.76 36.06 28.92
N GLN A 100 -1.19 36.51 30.02
CA GLN A 100 -1.08 35.77 31.26
C GLN A 100 -2.05 36.35 32.30
N LEU A 101 -2.96 35.50 32.79
CA LEU A 101 -3.92 35.83 33.83
C LEU A 101 -3.35 35.43 35.20
N GLY A 102 -2.91 36.44 35.96
CA GLY A 102 -2.24 36.25 37.24
C GLY A 102 -0.72 36.00 37.15
N ASN A 103 -0.03 36.20 38.26
CA ASN A 103 1.39 35.88 38.46
C ASN A 103 1.68 35.66 39.96
N ALA A 104 2.94 35.43 40.32
CA ALA A 104 3.36 35.25 41.72
C ALA A 104 2.93 36.39 42.69
N ASN A 105 2.70 37.60 42.17
CA ASN A 105 2.31 38.78 42.93
C ASN A 105 0.78 39.04 42.93
N SER A 106 -0.03 38.11 42.40
CA SER A 106 -1.49 38.22 42.37
C SER A 106 -2.16 37.88 43.70
N GLY A 107 -1.47 37.13 44.56
CA GLY A 107 -1.99 36.68 45.86
C GLY A 107 -3.10 35.64 45.72
N ALA A 108 -4.17 35.80 46.51
CA ALA A 108 -5.32 34.88 46.52
C ALA A 108 -6.00 34.75 45.13
N ALA A 109 -6.76 33.67 44.94
CA ALA A 109 -7.47 33.36 43.70
C ALA A 109 -8.26 34.57 43.16
N LYS A 110 -8.22 34.74 41.84
CA LYS A 110 -8.79 35.87 41.10
C LYS A 110 -9.62 35.35 39.93
N SER A 111 -10.65 36.10 39.56
CA SER A 111 -11.48 35.84 38.38
C SER A 111 -11.32 36.98 37.39
N PHE A 112 -10.68 36.68 36.26
CA PHE A 112 -10.39 37.63 35.20
C PHE A 112 -11.41 37.52 34.06
N ASN A 113 -11.98 38.64 33.65
CA ASN A 113 -12.92 38.73 32.54
C ASN A 113 -12.21 39.17 31.26
N ILE A 114 -12.20 38.29 30.26
CA ILE A 114 -11.52 38.50 28.98
C ILE A 114 -12.50 38.59 27.81
N ARG A 115 -12.17 39.40 26.80
CA ARG A 115 -13.04 39.67 25.63
C ARG A 115 -12.25 39.87 24.33
N GLY A 116 -12.81 39.34 23.25
CA GLY A 116 -12.33 39.58 21.88
C GLY A 116 -11.14 38.69 21.50
N VAL A 117 -10.19 39.24 20.74
CA VAL A 117 -9.03 38.51 20.20
C VAL A 117 -7.89 38.48 21.22
N VAL A 118 -7.61 37.29 21.74
CA VAL A 118 -6.56 37.01 22.72
C VAL A 118 -5.36 36.37 22.00
N PRO A 119 -4.11 36.78 22.32
CA PRO A 119 -2.90 36.07 21.89
C PRO A 119 -2.82 34.68 22.57
N ASN A 120 -1.63 34.11 22.79
CA ASN A 120 -1.57 32.85 23.54
C ASN A 120 -2.07 33.09 24.98
N LEU A 121 -3.04 32.32 25.46
CA LEU A 121 -3.63 32.50 26.78
C LEU A 121 -2.98 31.56 27.78
N VAL A 122 -2.50 32.10 28.90
CA VAL A 122 -2.03 31.33 30.05
C VAL A 122 -2.86 31.70 31.28
N VAL A 123 -3.58 30.74 31.84
CA VAL A 123 -4.23 30.91 33.15
C VAL A 123 -3.24 30.42 34.21
N ASP A 124 -2.58 31.36 34.88
CA ASP A 124 -1.50 31.06 35.82
C ASP A 124 -2.04 30.46 37.13
N ASN A 125 -1.19 29.74 37.85
CA ASN A 125 -1.50 29.18 39.16
C ASN A 125 -0.40 29.49 40.21
N THR A 126 0.55 30.36 39.90
CA THR A 126 1.77 30.53 40.70
C THR A 126 1.47 31.07 42.11
N SER A 127 0.49 31.97 42.27
CA SER A 127 0.08 32.47 43.59
C SER A 127 -1.18 31.81 44.16
N ALA A 128 -2.13 31.44 43.29
CA ALA A 128 -3.36 30.71 43.61
C ALA A 128 -4.02 30.20 42.33
N GLY A 129 -5.00 29.30 42.43
CA GLY A 129 -5.80 28.85 41.29
C GLY A 129 -6.68 29.97 40.73
N HIS A 130 -6.24 30.62 39.65
CA HIS A 130 -6.96 31.72 39.01
C HIS A 130 -8.00 31.21 38.01
N THR A 131 -9.02 32.03 37.74
CA THR A 131 -10.07 31.75 36.77
C THR A 131 -10.05 32.78 35.65
N GLY A 132 -9.92 32.34 34.39
CA GLY A 132 -10.21 33.18 33.22
C GLY A 132 -11.63 32.92 32.72
N THR A 133 -12.41 33.97 32.47
CA THR A 133 -13.80 33.85 31.98
C THR A 133 -14.02 34.67 30.71
N TYR A 134 -14.48 34.01 29.64
CA TYR A 134 -15.01 34.70 28.47
C TYR A 134 -16.44 35.20 28.73
N SER A 135 -16.72 36.46 28.44
CA SER A 135 -18.01 37.12 28.74
C SER A 135 -18.79 37.55 27.50
N THR A 136 -20.11 37.80 27.69
CA THR A 136 -21.16 37.84 26.64
C THR A 136 -21.42 39.20 25.98
N THR A 137 -20.78 40.30 26.38
CA THR A 137 -20.97 41.61 25.74
C THR A 137 -19.90 41.86 24.68
N LEU A 138 -20.23 41.51 23.43
CA LEU A 138 -19.39 41.67 22.24
C LEU A 138 -19.95 42.78 21.33
N ALA A 139 -19.12 43.73 20.93
CA ALA A 139 -19.52 44.79 20.00
C ALA A 139 -19.28 44.43 18.52
N ASN A 140 -18.18 43.72 18.21
CA ASN A 140 -17.72 43.53 16.82
C ASN A 140 -17.20 42.11 16.48
N TYR A 141 -16.66 41.35 17.44
CA TYR A 141 -15.97 40.07 17.19
C TYR A 141 -16.38 38.99 18.19
N ASN A 142 -16.37 37.73 17.74
CA ASN A 142 -16.42 36.55 18.61
C ASN A 142 -15.21 36.53 19.55
N ASN A 143 -15.31 35.77 20.65
CA ASN A 143 -14.15 35.54 21.52
C ASN A 143 -13.20 34.56 20.83
N ILE A 144 -11.95 34.96 20.65
CA ILE A 144 -10.94 34.19 19.92
C ILE A 144 -9.69 34.05 20.77
N SER A 145 -9.10 32.87 20.83
CA SER A 145 -7.78 32.66 21.44
C SER A 145 -6.82 32.00 20.45
N ARG A 146 -5.52 32.32 20.57
CA ARG A 146 -4.43 31.48 20.04
C ARG A 146 -4.23 30.27 20.96
N ASN A 147 -3.01 29.77 21.12
CA ASN A 147 -2.73 28.63 22.00
C ASN A 147 -3.20 28.91 23.43
N ILE A 148 -3.65 27.87 24.13
CA ILE A 148 -4.18 27.99 25.49
C ILE A 148 -3.40 27.05 26.41
N THR A 149 -3.05 27.56 27.59
CA THR A 149 -2.52 26.77 28.70
C THR A 149 -3.31 27.07 29.97
N ILE A 150 -3.97 26.05 30.51
CA ILE A 150 -4.65 26.10 31.80
C ILE A 150 -3.76 25.37 32.79
N ASN A 151 -3.10 26.09 33.69
CA ASN A 151 -2.23 25.47 34.69
C ASN A 151 -3.04 24.69 35.75
N THR A 152 -2.38 23.77 36.44
CA THR A 152 -3.00 22.92 37.46
C THR A 152 -3.65 23.75 38.57
N GLY A 153 -4.90 23.45 38.90
CA GLY A 153 -5.67 24.20 39.90
C GLY A 153 -6.29 25.51 39.38
N SER A 154 -6.00 25.92 38.15
CA SER A 154 -6.64 27.06 37.50
C SER A 154 -7.84 26.65 36.64
N THR A 155 -8.72 27.60 36.34
CA THR A 155 -9.96 27.36 35.58
C THR A 155 -10.04 28.26 34.35
N LEU A 156 -10.37 27.69 33.20
CA LEU A 156 -10.86 28.45 32.05
C LEU A 156 -12.36 28.21 31.90
N ASN A 157 -13.13 29.28 32.03
CA ASN A 157 -14.57 29.28 31.81
C ASN A 157 -14.88 29.90 30.44
N LEU A 158 -15.35 29.06 29.52
CA LEU A 158 -15.77 29.49 28.18
C LEU A 158 -17.07 30.32 28.19
N GLY A 159 -17.71 30.49 29.35
CA GLY A 159 -18.91 31.30 29.51
C GLY A 159 -20.11 30.73 28.76
N ASN A 160 -21.03 31.62 28.36
CA ASN A 160 -22.21 31.33 27.52
C ASN A 160 -22.10 32.06 26.17
N VAL A 161 -21.01 31.82 25.45
CA VAL A 161 -20.65 32.53 24.21
C VAL A 161 -20.24 31.57 23.10
N VAL A 162 -20.18 32.06 21.87
CA VAL A 162 -19.42 31.41 20.80
C VAL A 162 -17.94 31.70 21.03
N PHE A 163 -17.20 30.63 21.31
CA PHE A 163 -15.76 30.69 21.50
C PHE A 163 -15.06 30.05 20.30
N LEU A 164 -14.14 30.78 19.68
CA LEU A 164 -13.33 30.31 18.57
C LEU A 164 -11.90 30.07 19.03
N PHE A 165 -11.42 28.85 18.90
CA PHE A 165 -10.01 28.55 19.11
C PHE A 165 -9.28 28.58 17.78
N ASN A 166 -8.32 29.49 17.62
CA ASN A 166 -7.46 29.58 16.44
C ASN A 166 -5.99 29.50 16.88
N GLY A 167 -5.64 28.39 17.53
CA GLY A 167 -4.26 28.03 17.88
C GLY A 167 -3.96 26.60 17.44
N THR A 168 -2.72 26.16 17.61
CA THR A 168 -2.30 24.78 17.33
C THR A 168 -2.43 23.88 18.55
N THR A 169 -2.43 24.44 19.77
CA THR A 169 -2.39 23.64 21.00
C THR A 169 -3.28 24.22 22.10
N LEU A 170 -4.14 23.36 22.67
CA LEU A 170 -4.89 23.61 23.89
C LEU A 170 -4.40 22.61 24.95
N THR A 171 -3.70 23.13 25.96
CA THR A 171 -3.21 22.36 27.11
C THR A 171 -4.09 22.61 28.32
N ASN A 172 -4.88 21.61 28.72
CA ASN A 172 -5.70 21.64 29.92
C ASN A 172 -5.06 20.81 31.03
N ASN A 173 -4.34 21.45 31.96
CA ASN A 173 -3.84 20.80 33.18
C ASN A 173 -4.68 21.13 34.42
N GLY A 174 -5.68 22.01 34.28
CA GLY A 174 -6.58 22.47 35.35
C GLY A 174 -8.03 22.07 35.07
N THR A 175 -8.93 23.06 35.04
CA THR A 175 -10.35 22.88 34.79
C THR A 175 -10.81 23.67 33.57
N LEU A 176 -11.44 23.00 32.61
CA LEU A 176 -12.19 23.63 31.53
C LEU A 176 -13.69 23.53 31.83
N THR A 177 -14.41 24.64 31.75
CA THR A 177 -15.86 24.67 32.03
C THR A 177 -16.62 25.64 31.13
N HIS A 178 -17.94 25.58 31.16
CA HIS A 178 -18.86 26.47 30.47
C HIS A 178 -20.12 26.69 31.32
N ASN A 179 -20.86 27.79 31.06
CA ASN A 179 -21.96 28.23 31.94
C ASN A 179 -23.36 28.20 31.29
N GLY A 180 -23.55 27.64 30.09
CA GLY A 180 -24.87 27.71 29.46
C GLY A 180 -25.09 26.83 28.22
N ALA A 181 -26.37 26.55 27.93
CA ALA A 181 -26.82 25.71 26.82
C ALA A 181 -26.50 26.30 25.43
N SER A 182 -26.20 27.60 25.34
CA SER A 182 -25.92 28.29 24.07
C SER A 182 -24.42 28.42 23.75
N SER A 183 -23.52 27.90 24.60
CA SER A 183 -22.08 27.89 24.35
C SER A 183 -21.73 27.02 23.15
N ASN A 184 -21.20 27.60 22.08
CA ASN A 184 -20.66 26.84 20.96
C ASN A 184 -19.15 27.02 20.93
N THR A 185 -18.42 25.94 21.21
CA THR A 185 -16.95 25.92 21.16
C THR A 185 -16.55 25.42 19.78
N VAL A 186 -15.96 26.29 18.94
CA VAL A 186 -15.50 25.92 17.60
C VAL A 186 -13.98 25.97 17.57
N LEU A 187 -13.36 24.82 17.34
CA LEU A 187 -11.95 24.69 17.02
C LEU A 187 -11.79 24.99 15.53
N PHE A 188 -11.08 26.07 15.19
CA PHE A 188 -10.92 26.57 13.82
C PHE A 188 -9.46 26.92 13.54
N THR A 189 -8.80 26.15 12.67
CA THR A 189 -7.53 26.55 12.06
C THR A 189 -7.36 25.84 10.72
N ASP A 190 -7.03 26.59 9.67
CA ASP A 190 -6.90 26.05 8.32
C ASP A 190 -5.45 25.69 7.94
N ASN A 191 -4.47 26.08 8.76
CA ASN A 191 -3.04 26.06 8.39
C ASN A 191 -2.16 25.15 9.28
N ALA A 192 -2.71 24.55 10.34
CA ALA A 192 -1.96 23.64 11.22
C ALA A 192 -2.88 22.60 11.88
N PRO A 193 -2.37 21.39 12.19
CA PRO A 193 -3.09 20.45 13.04
C PRO A 193 -3.35 21.03 14.43
N VAL A 194 -4.52 20.71 15.00
CA VAL A 194 -4.88 21.11 16.38
C VAL A 194 -4.61 19.96 17.34
N THR A 195 -3.99 20.23 18.47
CA THR A 195 -3.78 19.24 19.54
C THR A 195 -4.42 19.66 20.86
N TYR A 196 -5.22 18.77 21.45
CA TYR A 196 -5.66 18.85 22.84
C TYR A 196 -4.75 18.01 23.72
N THR A 197 -4.21 18.58 24.79
CA THR A 197 -3.24 17.93 25.70
C THR A 197 -3.56 18.23 27.16
N GLY A 198 -2.86 17.54 28.07
CA GLY A 198 -2.93 17.80 29.51
C GLY A 198 -3.91 16.88 30.24
N SER A 199 -3.71 16.76 31.55
CA SER A 199 -4.42 15.81 32.44
C SER A 199 -5.55 16.47 33.26
N GLY A 200 -5.96 17.68 32.89
CA GLY A 200 -7.02 18.45 33.54
C GLY A 200 -8.40 17.83 33.33
N SER A 201 -9.42 18.45 33.92
CA SER A 201 -10.81 18.01 33.86
C SER A 201 -11.68 18.95 33.03
N VAL A 202 -12.81 18.42 32.55
CA VAL A 202 -13.91 19.20 31.97
C VAL A 202 -15.12 18.97 32.87
N THR A 203 -15.54 20.00 33.63
CA THR A 203 -16.50 19.81 34.74
C THR A 203 -17.96 19.69 34.32
N ALA A 204 -18.31 20.06 33.09
CA ALA A 204 -19.62 19.88 32.49
C ALA A 204 -19.48 19.59 30.99
N PRO A 205 -20.32 18.72 30.39
CA PRO A 205 -20.26 18.44 28.97
C PRO A 205 -20.42 19.72 28.15
N LEU A 206 -19.42 20.07 27.34
CA LEU A 206 -19.49 21.23 26.45
C LEU A 206 -20.79 21.20 25.65
N SER A 207 -21.55 22.30 25.59
CA SER A 207 -22.85 22.28 24.90
C SER A 207 -22.70 21.90 23.42
N ALA A 208 -21.62 22.35 22.78
CA ALA A 208 -21.16 21.83 21.49
C ALA A 208 -19.63 21.96 21.34
N LEU A 209 -19.01 20.95 20.73
CA LEU A 209 -17.63 20.94 20.25
C LEU A 209 -17.65 20.82 18.71
N GLY A 210 -17.41 21.95 18.03
CA GLY A 210 -17.23 22.01 16.59
C GLY A 210 -15.77 21.88 16.19
N ILE A 211 -15.48 21.04 15.20
CA ILE A 211 -14.14 20.77 14.68
C ILE A 211 -14.11 21.21 13.22
N GLN A 212 -13.36 22.28 12.94
CA GLN A 212 -13.14 22.85 11.62
C GLN A 212 -11.63 23.04 11.42
N SER A 213 -10.91 21.92 11.31
CA SER A 213 -9.46 21.90 11.08
C SER A 213 -9.16 20.93 9.95
N THR A 214 -8.86 21.43 8.75
CA THR A 214 -8.60 20.59 7.56
C THR A 214 -7.44 19.63 7.76
N LEU A 215 -6.44 20.02 8.55
CA LEU A 215 -5.29 19.19 8.92
C LEU A 215 -5.53 18.29 10.14
N GLY A 216 -6.76 18.29 10.68
CA GLY A 216 -7.21 17.38 11.73
C GLY A 216 -7.13 17.93 13.15
N PHE A 217 -7.69 17.15 14.07
CA PHE A 217 -7.74 17.39 15.50
C PHE A 217 -7.25 16.13 16.25
N THR A 218 -6.17 16.27 17.00
CA THR A 218 -5.57 15.17 17.79
C THR A 218 -5.82 15.40 19.27
N ILE A 219 -6.35 14.39 19.95
CA ILE A 219 -6.43 14.38 21.42
C ILE A 219 -5.27 13.53 21.93
N ASP A 220 -4.46 14.06 22.84
CA ASP A 220 -3.38 13.29 23.46
C ASP A 220 -3.98 12.05 24.17
N PRO A 221 -3.46 10.83 23.92
CA PRO A 221 -3.91 9.62 24.62
C PRO A 221 -3.85 9.73 26.15
N ALA A 222 -2.95 10.54 26.70
CA ALA A 222 -2.82 10.79 28.13
C ALA A 222 -3.86 11.78 28.68
N SER A 223 -4.60 12.49 27.82
CA SER A 223 -5.64 13.42 28.26
C SER A 223 -6.87 12.72 28.84
N SER A 224 -7.52 13.43 29.77
CA SER A 224 -8.85 13.09 30.27
C SER A 224 -9.89 13.18 29.16
N ASN A 225 -11.02 12.49 29.34
CA ASN A 225 -12.11 12.57 28.38
C ASN A 225 -12.70 13.98 28.29
N ILE A 226 -13.12 14.34 27.06
CA ILE A 226 -13.77 15.61 26.75
C ILE A 226 -15.26 15.33 26.56
N PRO A 227 -16.10 15.53 27.60
CA PRO A 227 -17.54 15.42 27.47
C PRO A 227 -18.10 16.60 26.67
N ALA A 228 -19.00 16.30 25.73
CA ALA A 228 -19.75 17.28 24.95
C ALA A 228 -21.17 16.76 24.67
N ASN A 229 -22.17 17.63 24.74
CA ASN A 229 -23.55 17.27 24.37
C ASN A 229 -23.71 17.15 22.85
N ALA A 230 -22.93 17.93 22.09
CA ALA A 230 -22.88 17.83 20.63
C ALA A 230 -21.44 17.83 20.11
N VAL A 231 -21.12 16.92 19.20
CA VAL A 231 -19.87 16.91 18.45
C VAL A 231 -20.18 17.18 16.98
N ARG A 232 -19.55 18.19 16.39
CA ARG A 232 -19.79 18.60 15.00
C ARG A 232 -18.49 18.58 14.22
N LEU A 233 -18.39 17.72 13.22
CA LEU A 233 -17.22 17.58 12.37
C LEU A 233 -17.46 18.28 11.04
N PHE A 234 -16.86 19.46 10.89
CA PHE A 234 -16.92 20.24 9.66
C PHE A 234 -15.70 19.97 8.77
N ALA A 235 -14.50 19.81 9.31
CA ALA A 235 -13.30 19.53 8.51
C ALA A 235 -12.26 18.69 9.24
N GLY A 236 -11.55 17.85 8.48
CA GLY A 236 -10.41 17.02 8.91
C GLY A 236 -10.76 15.83 9.78
N ASN A 237 -9.75 15.02 10.11
CA ASN A 237 -9.88 13.80 10.91
C ASN A 237 -9.77 14.08 12.41
N VAL A 238 -10.40 13.26 13.23
CA VAL A 238 -10.26 13.25 14.69
C VAL A 238 -9.47 12.02 15.12
N ILE A 239 -8.31 12.27 15.73
CA ILE A 239 -7.39 11.24 16.23
C ILE A 239 -7.57 11.09 17.75
N ASN A 240 -7.62 9.84 18.20
CA ASN A 240 -8.00 9.39 19.54
C ASN A 240 -9.42 9.81 19.92
N SER A 241 -10.39 9.67 19.00
CA SER A 241 -11.78 10.06 19.23
C SER A 241 -12.47 9.30 20.37
N SER A 242 -11.94 8.15 20.81
CA SER A 242 -12.36 7.46 22.04
C SER A 242 -12.29 8.33 23.30
N LYS A 243 -11.49 9.42 23.29
CA LYS A 243 -11.43 10.43 24.35
C LYS A 243 -12.58 11.43 24.32
N LEU A 244 -13.42 11.43 23.29
CA LEU A 244 -14.65 12.21 23.27
C LEU A 244 -15.76 11.42 23.97
N THR A 245 -16.47 12.07 24.89
CA THR A 245 -17.70 11.56 25.48
C THR A 245 -18.88 12.35 24.93
N VAL A 246 -19.82 11.70 24.26
CA VAL A 246 -21.02 12.33 23.68
C VAL A 246 -22.21 12.13 24.61
N GLY A 247 -22.74 13.23 25.14
CA GLY A 247 -23.90 13.25 26.03
C GLY A 247 -23.58 13.40 27.52
N ASN A 248 -24.64 13.63 28.31
CA ASN A 248 -24.56 13.93 29.74
C ASN A 248 -25.33 12.94 30.63
N GLY A 249 -25.87 11.86 30.07
CA GLY A 249 -26.67 10.85 30.77
C GLY A 249 -28.08 11.31 31.17
N GLY A 250 -28.50 12.51 30.75
CA GLY A 250 -29.79 13.09 31.09
C GLY A 250 -30.87 12.94 30.00
N THR A 251 -31.81 13.89 29.98
CA THR A 251 -32.92 13.94 29.03
C THR A 251 -32.60 14.71 27.75
N THR A 252 -31.44 15.35 27.67
CA THR A 252 -31.05 16.14 26.50
C THR A 252 -30.53 15.23 25.41
N THR A 253 -31.05 15.39 24.19
CA THR A 253 -30.58 14.62 23.04
C THR A 253 -29.13 14.95 22.72
N SER A 254 -28.32 13.91 22.63
CA SER A 254 -26.91 14.02 22.26
C SER A 254 -26.78 13.98 20.74
N THR A 255 -25.94 14.85 20.17
CA THR A 255 -25.87 15.01 18.71
C THR A 255 -24.47 14.76 18.18
N VAL A 256 -24.36 13.97 17.11
CA VAL A 256 -23.17 13.91 16.26
C VAL A 256 -23.55 14.40 14.88
N GLN A 257 -22.89 15.46 14.42
CA GLN A 257 -23.10 16.03 13.09
C GLN A 257 -21.82 15.92 12.29
N ILE A 258 -21.93 15.46 11.06
CA ILE A 258 -20.84 15.44 10.07
C ILE A 258 -21.31 16.26 8.88
N GLY A 259 -20.49 17.20 8.42
CA GLY A 259 -20.86 18.07 7.31
C GLY A 259 -21.73 19.28 7.70
N ASN A 260 -22.26 19.95 6.68
CA ASN A 260 -23.09 21.16 6.82
C ASN A 260 -24.26 21.14 5.83
N THR A 261 -25.38 21.80 6.15
CA THR A 261 -26.61 21.80 5.32
C THR A 261 -26.53 22.74 4.11
N THR A 262 -25.62 23.71 4.10
CA THR A 262 -25.55 24.73 3.03
C THR A 262 -24.39 24.47 2.07
N THR A 263 -23.17 24.47 2.59
CA THR A 263 -21.93 24.32 1.81
C THR A 263 -21.28 22.98 2.16
N PRO A 264 -21.00 22.10 1.18
CA PRO A 264 -20.27 20.85 1.43
C PRO A 264 -18.95 21.12 2.15
N THR A 265 -18.62 20.29 3.14
CA THR A 265 -17.39 20.45 3.92
C THR A 265 -16.45 19.25 3.79
N ALA A 266 -15.15 19.48 3.98
CA ALA A 266 -14.12 18.43 3.95
C ALA A 266 -14.05 17.65 5.28
N ALA A 267 -15.21 17.24 5.80
CA ALA A 267 -15.31 16.51 7.07
C ALA A 267 -14.59 15.16 6.95
N GLY A 268 -13.65 14.88 7.85
CA GLY A 268 -12.89 13.64 7.88
C GLY A 268 -13.58 12.55 8.71
N THR A 269 -12.82 11.66 9.33
CA THR A 269 -13.34 10.53 10.12
C THR A 269 -13.00 10.64 11.61
N PHE A 270 -13.68 9.83 12.42
CA PHE A 270 -13.29 9.49 13.78
C PHE A 270 -12.48 8.19 13.74
N ASP A 271 -11.26 8.17 14.26
CA ASP A 271 -10.37 7.00 14.17
C ASP A 271 -10.79 5.82 15.06
N SER A 272 -11.59 6.10 16.10
CA SER A 272 -12.05 5.15 17.09
C SER A 272 -13.46 5.50 17.56
N GLN A 273 -14.19 4.51 18.08
CA GLN A 273 -15.53 4.75 18.61
C GLN A 273 -15.50 5.71 19.81
N MET A 274 -16.32 6.75 19.75
CA MET A 274 -16.50 7.68 20.87
C MET A 274 -17.21 6.99 22.04
N THR A 275 -17.04 7.53 23.25
CA THR A 275 -17.82 7.10 24.40
C THR A 275 -19.20 7.76 24.35
N PHE A 276 -20.29 7.00 24.44
CA PHE A 276 -21.65 7.56 24.43
C PHE A 276 -22.30 7.48 25.81
N ASN A 277 -22.85 8.61 26.28
CA ASN A 277 -23.64 8.72 27.50
C ASN A 277 -24.94 9.49 27.21
N PRO A 278 -25.87 8.92 26.42
CA PRO A 278 -27.02 9.65 25.90
C PRO A 278 -28.19 9.82 26.88
N GLY A 279 -28.22 9.05 27.96
CA GLY A 279 -29.35 9.01 28.88
C GLY A 279 -30.67 8.66 28.20
N SER A 280 -31.77 9.22 28.69
CA SER A 280 -33.10 9.08 28.06
C SER A 280 -33.32 10.03 26.88
N GLY A 281 -32.43 11.00 26.67
CA GLY A 281 -32.50 11.94 25.54
C GLY A 281 -32.11 11.33 24.19
N GLY A 282 -31.38 10.21 24.19
CA GLY A 282 -31.02 9.47 22.99
C GLY A 282 -29.89 10.10 22.16
N ILE A 283 -29.63 9.51 20.97
CA ILE A 283 -28.54 9.89 20.06
C ILE A 283 -29.12 10.29 18.71
N THR A 284 -28.79 11.49 18.24
CA THR A 284 -29.04 11.93 16.87
C THR A 284 -27.74 11.94 16.09
N VAL A 285 -27.72 11.27 14.95
CA VAL A 285 -26.59 11.30 14.01
C VAL A 285 -27.05 11.92 12.70
N SER A 286 -26.39 12.99 12.30
CA SER A 286 -26.70 13.72 11.06
C SER A 286 -25.49 13.70 10.13
N TYR A 287 -25.65 13.04 9.00
CA TYR A 287 -24.73 13.07 7.86
C TYR A 287 -25.26 14.10 6.88
N LEU A 288 -24.60 15.25 6.84
CA LEU A 288 -24.95 16.38 5.99
C LEU A 288 -23.93 16.50 4.86
N ARG A 289 -24.05 17.54 4.03
CA ARG A 289 -23.28 17.67 2.80
C ARG A 289 -21.79 17.69 3.06
N THR A 290 -21.07 16.81 2.38
CA THR A 290 -19.62 16.66 2.46
C THR A 290 -19.01 16.62 1.06
N THR A 291 -17.69 16.80 0.98
CA THR A 291 -16.97 16.75 -0.31
C THR A 291 -16.61 15.33 -0.76
N ALA A 292 -17.09 14.29 -0.06
CA ALA A 292 -16.83 12.89 -0.36
C ALA A 292 -17.87 11.98 0.30
N SER A 293 -18.04 10.76 -0.21
CA SER A 293 -18.85 9.71 0.43
C SER A 293 -18.45 9.43 1.86
N ARG A 294 -19.41 8.93 2.64
CA ARG A 294 -19.28 8.67 4.07
C ARG A 294 -19.44 7.20 4.37
N VAL A 295 -18.74 6.75 5.41
CA VAL A 295 -18.87 5.41 5.98
C VAL A 295 -19.17 5.58 7.45
N THR A 296 -20.17 4.87 7.97
CA THR A 296 -20.48 4.92 9.40
C THR A 296 -19.29 4.35 10.20
N GLY A 297 -18.80 5.10 11.17
CA GLY A 297 -17.64 4.74 11.99
C GLY A 297 -17.78 5.09 13.47
N GLY A 298 -16.79 5.80 14.01
CA GLY A 298 -16.71 6.13 15.44
C GLY A 298 -17.81 7.04 15.99
N GLU A 299 -18.63 7.60 15.11
CA GLU A 299 -19.86 8.35 15.38
C GLU A 299 -21.07 7.49 15.74
N ILE A 300 -21.00 6.17 15.56
CA ILE A 300 -22.06 5.24 15.94
C ILE A 300 -21.70 4.57 17.28
N PRO A 301 -22.63 4.47 18.25
CA PRO A 301 -22.39 3.80 19.53
C PRO A 301 -22.14 2.29 19.36
N ALA A 302 -21.49 1.67 20.35
CA ALA A 302 -21.19 0.23 20.36
C ALA A 302 -22.43 -0.65 20.23
N THR A 303 -23.56 -0.18 20.77
CA THR A 303 -24.87 -0.85 20.68
C THR A 303 -25.46 -0.83 19.27
N ARG A 304 -24.88 -0.07 18.33
CA ARG A 304 -25.36 0.11 16.96
C ARG A 304 -26.83 0.55 16.90
N SER A 305 -27.29 1.24 17.93
CA SER A 305 -28.66 1.74 18.05
C SER A 305 -28.64 3.25 18.31
N ILE A 306 -29.31 4.00 17.46
CA ILE A 306 -29.46 5.45 17.54
C ILE A 306 -30.95 5.84 17.55
N THR A 307 -31.23 7.05 18.00
CA THR A 307 -32.59 7.58 18.07
C THR A 307 -32.99 8.19 16.74
N ASN A 308 -32.19 9.12 16.21
CA ASN A 308 -32.52 9.79 14.96
C ASN A 308 -31.37 9.72 13.97
N LEU A 309 -31.70 9.53 12.69
CA LEU A 309 -30.78 9.55 11.57
C LEU A 309 -31.23 10.60 10.56
N THR A 310 -30.31 11.47 10.14
CA THR A 310 -30.52 12.37 9.00
C THR A 310 -29.43 12.14 7.97
N PHE A 311 -29.82 12.01 6.69
CA PHE A 311 -28.91 12.03 5.57
C PHE A 311 -29.32 13.10 4.55
N ASP A 312 -28.41 14.01 4.25
CA ASP A 312 -28.55 15.07 3.25
C ASP A 312 -27.22 15.32 2.54
N ASP A 313 -26.98 14.61 1.44
CA ASP A 313 -25.89 14.93 0.52
C ASP A 313 -26.46 15.15 -0.89
N ASN A 314 -26.16 16.32 -1.47
CA ASN A 314 -26.74 16.76 -2.73
C ASN A 314 -25.91 16.36 -3.95
N ASP A 315 -24.76 15.72 -3.74
CA ASP A 315 -23.98 15.10 -4.81
C ASP A 315 -24.44 13.65 -5.01
N ILE A 316 -24.93 13.35 -6.21
CA ILE A 316 -25.46 12.02 -6.56
C ILE A 316 -24.38 10.93 -6.57
N THR A 317 -23.10 11.30 -6.63
CA THR A 317 -21.98 10.36 -6.55
C THR A 317 -21.63 9.99 -5.11
N HIS A 318 -22.12 10.75 -4.13
CA HIS A 318 -21.89 10.49 -2.72
C HIS A 318 -22.94 9.54 -2.16
N ASN A 319 -22.48 8.65 -1.28
CA ASN A 319 -23.35 7.78 -0.50
C ASN A 319 -22.92 7.73 0.96
N LEU A 320 -23.83 7.26 1.81
CA LEU A 320 -23.53 6.85 3.18
C LEU A 320 -23.51 5.32 3.23
N ALA A 321 -22.33 4.73 3.31
CA ALA A 321 -22.18 3.29 3.51
C ALA A 321 -22.36 2.91 4.99
N VAL A 322 -23.29 2.01 5.28
CA VAL A 322 -23.46 1.39 6.61
C VAL A 322 -22.40 0.31 6.77
N ALA A 323 -21.44 0.54 7.67
CA ALA A 323 -20.37 -0.40 8.03
C ALA A 323 -20.42 -0.75 9.52
N GLY A 324 -19.71 -1.80 9.92
CA GLY A 324 -19.61 -2.21 11.33
C GLY A 324 -20.83 -2.99 11.88
N GLY A 325 -21.63 -3.61 11.01
CA GLY A 325 -22.81 -4.43 11.35
C GLY A 325 -24.13 -3.76 11.01
N ASP A 326 -25.24 -4.31 11.49
CA ASP A 326 -26.57 -3.71 11.32
C ASP A 326 -26.70 -2.40 12.12
N LEU A 327 -27.54 -1.47 11.68
CA LEU A 327 -27.79 -0.19 12.35
C LEU A 327 -29.27 -0.04 12.66
N THR A 328 -29.63 0.16 13.93
CA THR A 328 -31.01 0.40 14.35
C THR A 328 -31.28 1.89 14.57
N VAL A 329 -32.33 2.41 13.93
CA VAL A 329 -32.88 3.75 14.13
C VAL A 329 -34.27 3.62 14.77
N THR A 330 -34.39 4.05 16.01
CA THR A 330 -35.60 3.84 16.82
C THR A 330 -36.64 4.95 16.71
N GLY A 331 -36.21 6.17 16.34
CA GLY A 331 -37.03 7.37 16.22
C GLY A 331 -37.15 7.82 14.77
N THR A 332 -36.70 9.03 14.45
CA THR A 332 -36.88 9.61 13.12
C THR A 332 -35.76 9.23 12.15
N MET A 333 -36.13 8.87 10.92
CA MET A 333 -35.20 8.72 9.80
C MET A 333 -35.55 9.72 8.70
N THR A 334 -34.69 10.70 8.44
CA THR A 334 -34.89 11.74 7.42
C THR A 334 -33.90 11.57 6.28
N LEU A 335 -34.41 11.28 5.09
CA LEU A 335 -33.66 11.08 3.86
C LEU A 335 -33.90 12.25 2.90
N THR A 336 -33.15 13.34 3.08
CA THR A 336 -33.34 14.55 2.28
C THR A 336 -32.81 14.35 0.86
N ASN A 337 -31.51 14.10 0.72
CA ASN A 337 -30.82 13.85 -0.55
C ASN A 337 -29.77 12.74 -0.38
N GLY A 338 -29.48 12.02 -1.46
CA GLY A 338 -28.45 10.98 -1.52
C GLY A 338 -28.94 9.56 -1.18
N VAL A 339 -28.05 8.58 -1.31
CA VAL A 339 -28.33 7.16 -1.03
C VAL A 339 -27.60 6.66 0.21
N ILE A 340 -28.32 5.99 1.12
CA ILE A 340 -27.71 5.16 2.17
C ILE A 340 -27.50 3.76 1.62
N VAL A 341 -26.26 3.29 1.54
CA VAL A 341 -25.92 1.96 1.00
C VAL A 341 -25.63 1.00 2.15
N THR A 342 -26.35 -0.11 2.23
CA THR A 342 -26.19 -1.03 3.38
C THR A 342 -25.22 -2.19 3.11
N GLY A 343 -24.99 -2.52 1.84
CA GLY A 343 -24.16 -3.67 1.46
C GLY A 343 -24.69 -4.98 2.07
N ALA A 344 -23.84 -5.70 2.80
CA ALA A 344 -24.24 -6.91 3.53
C ALA A 344 -24.98 -6.63 4.85
N ASN A 345 -24.97 -5.39 5.33
CA ASN A 345 -25.64 -5.00 6.57
C ASN A 345 -27.10 -4.61 6.31
N THR A 346 -27.87 -4.49 7.40
CA THR A 346 -29.26 -4.06 7.41
C THR A 346 -29.40 -2.74 8.16
N LEU A 347 -30.15 -1.79 7.57
CA LEU A 347 -30.67 -0.63 8.29
C LEU A 347 -32.04 -1.00 8.86
N ILE A 348 -32.19 -1.00 10.18
CA ILE A 348 -33.44 -1.34 10.87
C ILE A 348 -34.10 -0.04 11.33
N HIS A 349 -35.34 0.22 10.93
CA HIS A 349 -36.04 1.46 11.29
C HIS A 349 -37.42 1.22 11.90
N ASN A 350 -37.53 1.58 13.18
CA ASN A 350 -38.69 1.28 14.03
C ASN A 350 -39.52 2.52 14.39
N GLY A 351 -39.27 3.67 13.77
CA GLY A 351 -40.01 4.91 14.01
C GLY A 351 -40.63 5.52 12.75
N THR A 352 -40.49 6.83 12.57
CA THR A 352 -41.11 7.60 11.48
C THR A 352 -40.08 8.03 10.43
N ALA A 353 -40.35 7.71 9.17
CA ALA A 353 -39.48 8.05 8.05
C ALA A 353 -40.03 9.24 7.26
N SER A 354 -39.16 10.16 6.84
CA SER A 354 -39.47 11.23 5.90
C SER A 354 -38.42 11.28 4.79
N ARG A 355 -38.84 11.68 3.58
CA ARG A 355 -37.99 11.75 2.39
C ARG A 355 -38.26 13.01 1.58
N THR A 356 -37.23 13.54 0.91
CA THR A 356 -37.41 14.42 -0.26
C THR A 356 -36.99 13.69 -1.54
N THR A 357 -35.71 13.34 -1.69
CA THR A 357 -35.18 12.56 -2.82
C THR A 357 -34.38 11.33 -2.39
N GLY A 358 -33.87 11.28 -1.16
CA GLY A 358 -32.98 10.20 -0.70
C GLY A 358 -33.67 8.85 -0.43
N TYR A 359 -32.92 7.76 -0.47
CA TYR A 359 -33.44 6.39 -0.25
C TYR A 359 -32.37 5.44 0.28
N VAL A 360 -32.77 4.22 0.65
CA VAL A 360 -31.87 3.15 1.10
C VAL A 360 -31.56 2.22 -0.07
N GLY A 361 -30.31 2.26 -0.55
CA GLY A 361 -29.71 1.36 -1.53
C GLY A 361 -29.25 0.06 -0.90
N GLY A 362 -30.20 -0.82 -0.57
CA GLY A 362 -29.92 -2.10 0.09
C GLY A 362 -31.05 -2.56 1.01
N GLN A 363 -30.68 -3.23 2.09
CA GLN A 363 -31.59 -3.88 3.02
C GLN A 363 -32.13 -2.90 4.08
N LEU A 364 -33.44 -2.61 4.03
CA LEU A 364 -34.17 -1.87 5.05
C LEU A 364 -35.14 -2.81 5.76
N ALA A 365 -35.03 -2.92 7.08
CA ALA A 365 -35.91 -3.74 7.90
C ALA A 365 -36.75 -2.92 8.87
N ARG A 366 -37.84 -3.53 9.33
CA ARG A 366 -38.67 -3.02 10.43
C ARG A 366 -39.14 -4.17 11.29
N ASP A 367 -39.03 -3.98 12.60
CA ASP A 367 -39.60 -4.87 13.59
C ASP A 367 -41.08 -4.49 13.83
N TYR A 368 -41.97 -5.46 13.67
CA TYR A 368 -43.39 -5.29 13.92
C TYR A 368 -43.75 -5.87 15.30
N THR A 369 -44.25 -5.00 16.16
CA THR A 369 -44.78 -5.39 17.48
C THR A 369 -46.31 -5.43 17.51
N ALA A 370 -46.96 -4.85 16.49
CA ALA A 370 -48.40 -4.85 16.28
C ALA A 370 -48.73 -4.57 14.80
N ALA A 371 -49.96 -4.85 14.40
CA ALA A 371 -50.50 -4.49 13.08
C ALA A 371 -50.33 -2.99 12.81
N SER A 372 -49.64 -2.65 11.73
CA SER A 372 -49.33 -1.27 11.36
C SER A 372 -48.92 -1.15 9.90
N ALA A 373 -49.10 0.05 9.34
CA ALA A 373 -48.61 0.37 8.01
C ALA A 373 -47.19 0.96 8.07
N TYR A 374 -46.36 0.60 7.11
CA TYR A 374 -45.03 1.16 6.94
C TYR A 374 -44.64 1.16 5.46
N THR A 375 -43.95 2.21 5.02
CA THR A 375 -43.39 2.28 3.67
C THR A 375 -41.88 2.16 3.77
N TYR A 376 -41.33 1.15 3.10
CA TYR A 376 -39.89 0.94 2.99
C TYR A 376 -39.34 1.89 1.93
N PHE A 377 -38.55 2.88 2.34
CA PHE A 377 -37.91 3.83 1.43
C PHE A 377 -36.65 3.25 0.79
N VAL A 378 -36.82 2.14 0.09
CA VAL A 378 -35.76 1.44 -0.63
C VAL A 378 -35.66 1.91 -2.08
N GLY A 379 -34.54 1.60 -2.72
CA GLY A 379 -34.29 1.90 -4.12
C GLY A 379 -32.98 1.31 -4.60
N ASP A 380 -32.81 1.25 -5.91
CA ASP A 380 -31.57 0.86 -6.59
C ASP A 380 -31.58 1.54 -7.96
N ASN A 381 -30.57 2.36 -8.26
CA ASN A 381 -30.57 3.34 -9.37
C ASN A 381 -31.88 4.14 -9.54
N GLY A 382 -32.62 4.36 -8.45
CA GLY A 382 -33.98 4.87 -8.53
C GLY A 382 -34.75 4.61 -7.24
N PHE A 383 -35.71 5.48 -6.92
CA PHE A 383 -36.52 5.31 -5.71
C PHE A 383 -37.69 4.37 -5.99
N SER A 384 -37.72 3.23 -5.32
CA SER A 384 -38.69 2.18 -5.60
C SER A 384 -39.26 1.59 -4.30
N PRO A 385 -40.15 2.33 -3.62
CA PRO A 385 -40.63 1.94 -2.31
C PRO A 385 -41.58 0.75 -2.33
N VAL A 386 -41.66 0.07 -1.19
CA VAL A 386 -42.66 -0.97 -0.92
C VAL A 386 -43.55 -0.50 0.23
N SER A 387 -44.84 -0.38 -0.02
CA SER A 387 -45.83 -0.11 1.02
C SER A 387 -46.37 -1.41 1.58
N VAL A 388 -46.19 -1.59 2.89
CA VAL A 388 -46.60 -2.79 3.63
C VAL A 388 -47.64 -2.39 4.67
N SER A 389 -48.84 -2.95 4.56
CA SER A 389 -49.88 -2.83 5.59
C SER A 389 -50.00 -4.17 6.33
N ALA A 390 -49.30 -4.30 7.46
CA ALA A 390 -49.35 -5.51 8.28
C ALA A 390 -50.70 -5.61 9.00
N THR A 391 -51.45 -6.68 8.72
CA THR A 391 -52.80 -6.92 9.27
C THR A 391 -52.81 -7.91 10.41
N ALA A 392 -51.86 -8.84 10.45
CA ALA A 392 -51.61 -9.75 11.58
C ALA A 392 -50.10 -9.92 11.78
N VAL A 393 -49.65 -10.00 13.03
CA VAL A 393 -48.24 -10.00 13.38
C VAL A 393 -48.04 -11.01 14.53
N GLY A 394 -47.26 -12.05 14.28
CA GLY A 394 -46.71 -12.95 15.31
C GLY A 394 -45.62 -12.24 16.11
N SER A 395 -45.16 -12.79 17.23
CA SER A 395 -44.15 -12.11 18.07
C SER A 395 -43.00 -13.05 18.44
N PRO A 396 -41.72 -12.66 18.19
CA PRO A 396 -41.26 -11.44 17.50
C PRO A 396 -41.25 -11.60 15.97
N THR A 397 -41.55 -10.51 15.25
CA THR A 397 -41.58 -10.52 13.77
C THR A 397 -40.86 -9.32 13.16
N SER A 398 -40.03 -9.55 12.15
CA SER A 398 -39.32 -8.51 11.40
C SER A 398 -39.47 -8.77 9.90
N LEU A 399 -39.63 -7.70 9.11
CA LEU A 399 -39.66 -7.79 7.66
C LEU A 399 -38.54 -6.92 7.10
N LYS A 400 -37.75 -7.52 6.20
CA LYS A 400 -36.65 -6.89 5.49
C LYS A 400 -37.00 -6.76 4.02
N VAL A 401 -36.73 -5.59 3.45
CA VAL A 401 -37.04 -5.26 2.06
C VAL A 401 -35.79 -4.70 1.39
N GLN A 402 -35.56 -5.11 0.15
CA GLN A 402 -34.53 -4.57 -0.73
C GLN A 402 -35.09 -4.46 -2.16
N ALA A 403 -34.90 -3.31 -2.80
CA ALA A 403 -35.10 -3.16 -4.25
C ALA A 403 -33.82 -3.54 -4.99
N VAL A 404 -33.95 -4.12 -6.17
CA VAL A 404 -32.83 -4.48 -7.05
C VAL A 404 -33.14 -4.03 -8.47
N ASP A 405 -32.21 -3.27 -9.07
CA ASP A 405 -32.29 -2.78 -10.45
C ASP A 405 -31.74 -3.84 -11.43
N SER A 406 -32.53 -4.90 -11.62
CA SER A 406 -32.33 -5.89 -12.67
C SER A 406 -33.61 -6.69 -12.90
N THR A 407 -33.71 -7.38 -14.03
CA THR A 407 -34.80 -8.33 -14.28
C THR A 407 -34.72 -9.50 -13.29
N LEU A 408 -35.84 -9.87 -12.67
CA LEU A 408 -35.91 -11.04 -11.81
C LEU A 408 -35.63 -12.32 -12.61
N ALA A 409 -34.70 -13.15 -12.12
CA ALA A 409 -34.39 -14.46 -12.68
C ALA A 409 -35.66 -15.27 -13.02
N GLY A 410 -35.68 -15.93 -14.18
CA GLY A 410 -36.83 -16.69 -14.67
C GLY A 410 -37.94 -15.88 -15.31
N PHE A 411 -37.73 -14.58 -15.56
CA PHE A 411 -38.59 -13.75 -16.40
C PHE A 411 -37.83 -13.23 -17.63
N LEU A 412 -38.54 -13.10 -18.75
CA LEU A 412 -38.02 -12.52 -19.98
C LEU A 412 -37.82 -11.00 -19.79
N PRO A 413 -36.60 -10.45 -20.01
CA PRO A 413 -36.35 -9.02 -19.80
C PRO A 413 -37.21 -8.10 -20.68
N GLY A 414 -37.58 -8.53 -21.89
CA GLY A 414 -38.41 -7.73 -22.80
C GLY A 414 -39.89 -7.65 -22.42
N GLN A 415 -40.33 -8.38 -21.39
CA GLN A 415 -41.75 -8.51 -20.98
C GLN A 415 -41.94 -8.39 -19.46
N SER A 416 -40.90 -7.98 -18.74
CA SER A 416 -40.93 -7.81 -17.28
C SER A 416 -40.18 -6.56 -16.88
N LEU A 417 -40.42 -6.07 -15.66
CA LEU A 417 -39.68 -4.95 -15.13
C LEU A 417 -38.18 -5.30 -15.08
N SER A 418 -37.33 -4.32 -15.39
CA SER A 418 -35.90 -4.35 -15.04
C SER A 418 -35.70 -4.15 -13.53
N ARG A 419 -36.67 -4.54 -12.70
CA ARG A 419 -36.67 -4.32 -11.25
C ARG A 419 -37.40 -5.44 -10.53
N TYR A 420 -36.89 -5.77 -9.34
CA TYR A 420 -37.59 -6.63 -8.41
C TYR A 420 -37.33 -6.24 -6.95
N TRP A 421 -38.13 -6.80 -6.05
CA TRP A 421 -38.00 -6.59 -4.61
C TRP A 421 -37.81 -7.91 -3.89
N ASN A 422 -36.75 -7.99 -3.09
CA ASN A 422 -36.53 -9.11 -2.17
C ASN A 422 -37.16 -8.77 -0.82
N LEU A 423 -38.09 -9.60 -0.39
CA LEU A 423 -38.72 -9.51 0.91
C LEU A 423 -38.35 -10.75 1.70
N THR A 424 -37.83 -10.56 2.91
CA THR A 424 -37.46 -11.65 3.80
C THR A 424 -38.03 -11.38 5.18
N GLU A 425 -38.82 -12.32 5.67
CA GLU A 425 -39.41 -12.24 7.00
C GLU A 425 -38.64 -13.08 8.02
N THR A 426 -38.83 -12.75 9.28
CA THR A 426 -38.48 -13.60 10.43
C THR A 426 -39.67 -13.53 11.38
N GLY A 427 -40.22 -14.68 11.77
CA GLY A 427 -41.51 -14.77 12.44
C GLY A 427 -42.68 -14.87 11.44
N ASP A 428 -43.89 -14.60 11.91
CA ASP A 428 -45.10 -14.72 11.09
C ASP A 428 -45.73 -13.34 10.87
N ILE A 429 -45.87 -12.89 9.63
CA ILE A 429 -46.61 -11.67 9.30
C ILE A 429 -47.65 -11.95 8.21
N THR A 430 -48.82 -11.35 8.35
CA THR A 430 -49.79 -11.23 7.26
C THR A 430 -49.86 -9.78 6.85
N ALA A 431 -49.65 -9.47 5.57
CA ALA A 431 -49.63 -8.09 5.09
C ALA A 431 -50.27 -7.91 3.72
N ASN A 432 -50.73 -6.69 3.45
CA ASN A 432 -51.05 -6.24 2.10
C ASN A 432 -49.83 -5.51 1.54
N LEU A 433 -49.44 -5.82 0.30
CA LEU A 433 -48.24 -5.31 -0.34
C LEU A 433 -48.58 -4.49 -1.59
N SER A 434 -47.97 -3.32 -1.71
CA SER A 434 -47.93 -2.54 -2.94
C SER A 434 -46.49 -2.14 -3.26
N PHE A 435 -46.12 -2.27 -4.53
CA PHE A 435 -44.77 -1.99 -5.01
C PHE A 435 -44.80 -0.82 -5.97
N THR A 436 -43.90 0.14 -5.83
CA THR A 436 -43.79 1.27 -6.76
C THR A 436 -42.48 1.16 -7.52
N TYR A 437 -42.53 1.01 -8.85
CA TYR A 437 -41.34 0.98 -9.72
C TYR A 437 -40.95 2.39 -10.17
N ASP A 438 -39.71 2.55 -10.64
CA ASP A 438 -39.24 3.83 -11.17
C ASP A 438 -39.77 4.04 -12.60
N ILE A 439 -40.02 5.30 -12.98
CA ILE A 439 -40.64 5.64 -14.28
C ILE A 439 -39.61 5.78 -15.40
N ASP A 440 -38.32 5.83 -15.08
CA ASP A 440 -37.30 5.99 -16.12
C ASP A 440 -37.43 4.85 -17.14
N ALA A 441 -37.34 5.18 -18.44
CA ALA A 441 -37.64 4.28 -19.57
C ALA A 441 -36.76 3.00 -19.64
N ALA A 442 -35.89 2.80 -18.65
CA ALA A 442 -35.08 1.61 -18.44
C ALA A 442 -35.80 0.52 -17.58
N ASP A 443 -36.75 0.90 -16.71
CA ASP A 443 -37.44 -0.01 -15.79
C ASP A 443 -38.57 -0.79 -16.49
N VAL A 444 -39.31 -0.13 -17.39
CA VAL A 444 -40.54 -0.68 -18.00
C VAL A 444 -40.21 -1.28 -19.38
N ASN A 445 -40.38 -2.60 -19.51
CA ASN A 445 -40.22 -3.32 -20.77
C ASN A 445 -41.53 -3.96 -21.24
N GLY A 446 -41.80 -3.89 -22.54
CA GLY A 446 -43.01 -4.46 -23.12
C GLY A 446 -44.26 -3.62 -22.83
N SER A 447 -45.39 -4.28 -22.58
CA SER A 447 -46.72 -3.71 -22.40
C SER A 447 -47.04 -3.53 -20.91
N GLU A 448 -46.66 -2.37 -20.37
CA GLU A 448 -46.94 -1.97 -18.98
C GLU A 448 -48.41 -2.18 -18.57
N ALA A 449 -49.36 -1.97 -19.49
CA ALA A 449 -50.79 -2.13 -19.22
C ALA A 449 -51.23 -3.58 -18.91
N ASP A 450 -50.41 -4.60 -19.25
CA ASP A 450 -50.66 -6.01 -18.92
C ASP A 450 -49.88 -6.46 -17.67
N TYR A 451 -49.14 -5.57 -17.00
CA TYR A 451 -48.34 -5.98 -15.85
C TYR A 451 -49.19 -6.55 -14.71
N ARG A 452 -48.67 -7.65 -14.18
CA ARG A 452 -49.19 -8.39 -13.02
C ARG A 452 -48.09 -8.54 -11.99
N VAL A 453 -48.48 -8.64 -10.72
CA VAL A 453 -47.55 -8.97 -9.65
C VAL A 453 -47.25 -10.46 -9.71
N PHE A 454 -45.97 -10.78 -9.83
CA PHE A 454 -45.46 -12.13 -9.68
C PHE A 454 -44.60 -12.23 -8.42
N LYS A 455 -44.74 -13.37 -7.73
CA LYS A 455 -43.75 -13.82 -6.74
C LYS A 455 -42.96 -14.99 -7.31
N ARG A 456 -41.66 -15.05 -7.02
CA ARG A 456 -40.79 -16.18 -7.34
C ARG A 456 -40.26 -16.79 -6.06
N GLU A 457 -40.56 -18.07 -5.86
CA GLU A 457 -40.12 -18.84 -4.70
C GLU A 457 -39.64 -20.21 -5.15
N ALA A 458 -38.45 -20.62 -4.71
CA ALA A 458 -37.84 -21.92 -5.07
C ALA A 458 -37.87 -22.23 -6.59
N GLY A 459 -37.68 -21.21 -7.43
CA GLY A 459 -37.69 -21.32 -8.89
C GLY A 459 -39.08 -21.25 -9.55
N VAL A 460 -40.15 -21.19 -8.76
CA VAL A 460 -41.53 -21.16 -9.27
C VAL A 460 -42.06 -19.73 -9.35
N ASN A 461 -42.46 -19.32 -10.54
CA ASN A 461 -43.13 -18.04 -10.78
C ASN A 461 -44.64 -18.17 -10.57
N THR A 462 -45.20 -17.44 -9.60
CA THR A 462 -46.64 -17.43 -9.30
C THR A 462 -47.25 -16.08 -9.65
N ASN A 463 -48.20 -16.06 -10.58
CA ASN A 463 -49.02 -14.88 -10.87
C ASN A 463 -50.06 -14.67 -9.76
N LEU A 464 -50.00 -13.52 -9.07
CA LEU A 464 -50.91 -13.20 -7.97
C LEU A 464 -52.11 -12.34 -8.40
N CYS A 465 -52.15 -11.96 -9.67
CA CYS A 465 -53.23 -11.17 -10.28
C CYS A 465 -53.91 -12.01 -11.37
N ILE A 466 -54.63 -13.04 -10.93
CA ILE A 466 -55.26 -14.02 -11.83
C ILE A 466 -56.51 -13.49 -12.54
N SER A 467 -57.15 -12.43 -12.02
CA SER A 467 -58.36 -11.82 -12.60
C SER A 467 -58.07 -10.75 -13.66
N GLY A 468 -56.80 -10.45 -13.93
CA GLY A 468 -56.37 -9.42 -14.89
C GLY A 468 -55.14 -8.63 -14.39
N PRO A 469 -54.66 -7.64 -15.17
CA PRO A 469 -53.57 -6.75 -14.77
C PRO A 469 -53.88 -6.04 -13.45
N CYS A 470 -52.85 -5.86 -12.62
CA CYS A 470 -52.95 -5.22 -11.30
C CYS A 470 -51.90 -4.13 -11.14
N VAL A 471 -51.73 -3.37 -12.21
CA VAL A 471 -50.84 -2.23 -12.34
C VAL A 471 -51.68 -0.96 -12.43
N ASN A 472 -51.20 0.11 -11.80
CA ASN A 472 -51.67 1.47 -12.00
C ASN A 472 -50.50 2.27 -12.58
N SER A 473 -50.46 2.43 -13.90
CA SER A 473 -49.42 3.17 -14.62
C SER A 473 -49.48 4.68 -14.40
N ALA A 474 -50.58 5.23 -13.85
CA ALA A 474 -50.62 6.65 -13.49
C ALA A 474 -49.83 6.94 -12.20
N THR A 475 -49.62 5.91 -11.36
CA THR A 475 -48.89 6.02 -10.09
C THR A 475 -47.71 5.03 -10.02
N ASN A 476 -47.38 4.37 -11.13
CA ASN A 476 -46.34 3.35 -11.26
C ASN A 476 -46.39 2.29 -10.16
N THR A 477 -47.59 1.83 -9.81
CA THR A 477 -47.81 0.95 -8.66
C THR A 477 -48.32 -0.42 -9.09
N LEU A 478 -47.75 -1.48 -8.54
CA LEU A 478 -48.23 -2.85 -8.66
C LEU A 478 -48.95 -3.28 -7.37
N GLY A 479 -50.06 -4.00 -7.51
CA GLY A 479 -50.92 -4.44 -6.41
C GLY A 479 -52.09 -3.48 -6.13
N PRO A 480 -52.67 -3.50 -4.90
CA PRO A 480 -52.23 -4.25 -3.74
C PRO A 480 -52.47 -5.76 -3.86
N VAL A 481 -51.51 -6.56 -3.42
CA VAL A 481 -51.73 -7.99 -3.13
C VAL A 481 -52.18 -8.10 -1.68
N VAL A 482 -53.33 -8.72 -1.45
CA VAL A 482 -53.99 -8.77 -0.13
C VAL A 482 -53.69 -10.08 0.59
N GLY A 483 -53.38 -10.02 1.88
CA GLY A 483 -53.25 -11.19 2.75
C GLY A 483 -52.04 -12.07 2.49
N VAL A 484 -50.90 -11.47 2.12
CA VAL A 484 -49.63 -12.18 1.89
C VAL A 484 -49.10 -12.73 3.21
N THR A 485 -48.78 -14.03 3.22
CA THR A 485 -48.21 -14.76 4.38
C THR A 485 -46.89 -15.46 4.05
N ASP A 486 -46.40 -15.32 2.82
CA ASP A 486 -45.16 -15.93 2.34
C ASP A 486 -44.34 -14.90 1.54
N PHE A 487 -43.10 -14.67 1.96
CA PHE A 487 -42.28 -13.58 1.44
C PHE A 487 -41.05 -14.10 0.69
N SER A 488 -40.87 -13.64 -0.54
CA SER A 488 -39.80 -14.05 -1.45
C SER A 488 -39.35 -12.90 -2.36
N SER A 489 -39.05 -13.17 -3.63
CA SER A 489 -38.72 -12.14 -4.63
C SER A 489 -39.95 -11.79 -5.47
N TRP A 490 -40.19 -10.51 -5.70
CA TRP A 490 -41.40 -10.00 -6.34
C TRP A 490 -41.07 -9.07 -7.50
N THR A 491 -41.81 -9.16 -8.61
CA THR A 491 -41.64 -8.28 -9.77
C THR A 491 -42.97 -8.02 -10.48
N GLY A 492 -42.97 -7.09 -11.43
CA GLY A 492 -44.06 -6.86 -12.39
C GLY A 492 -43.70 -7.47 -13.74
N ALA A 493 -44.62 -8.23 -14.34
CA ALA A 493 -44.41 -8.78 -15.68
C ALA A 493 -45.73 -8.98 -16.44
N GLU A 494 -45.63 -9.07 -17.77
CA GLU A 494 -46.75 -9.46 -18.65
C GLU A 494 -47.20 -10.91 -18.41
N ASN A 495 -48.39 -11.24 -18.90
CA ASN A 495 -48.87 -12.61 -18.88
C ASN A 495 -48.09 -13.52 -19.85
N GLY A 496 -47.35 -14.50 -19.31
CA GLY A 496 -46.53 -15.42 -20.11
C GLY A 496 -45.05 -15.03 -20.18
N ALA A 497 -44.64 -14.00 -19.44
CA ALA A 497 -43.25 -13.54 -19.37
C ALA A 497 -42.28 -14.51 -18.63
N SER A 498 -42.72 -15.67 -18.16
CA SER A 498 -41.84 -16.67 -17.54
C SER A 498 -40.93 -17.32 -18.59
N ASP A 499 -39.66 -17.47 -18.26
CA ASP A 499 -38.71 -18.17 -19.13
C ASP A 499 -38.91 -19.69 -19.11
N THR A 500 -38.89 -20.30 -20.30
CA THR A 500 -39.14 -21.73 -20.54
C THR A 500 -38.11 -22.37 -21.49
N ILE A 501 -37.09 -21.62 -21.91
CA ILE A 501 -36.04 -22.10 -22.83
C ILE A 501 -34.93 -22.74 -21.99
N ALA A 502 -34.49 -23.94 -22.35
CA ALA A 502 -33.41 -24.62 -21.64
C ALA A 502 -32.02 -24.15 -22.13
N PRO A 503 -31.01 -24.15 -21.24
CA PRO A 503 -29.63 -23.85 -21.60
C PRO A 503 -28.96 -25.02 -22.37
N ASP A 504 -27.78 -24.78 -22.92
CA ASP A 504 -26.88 -25.75 -23.56
C ASP A 504 -25.50 -25.74 -22.86
N THR A 505 -24.74 -26.83 -22.97
CA THR A 505 -23.45 -27.02 -22.28
C THR A 505 -22.33 -27.37 -23.25
N THR A 506 -21.11 -26.90 -22.99
CA THR A 506 -19.91 -27.19 -23.79
C THR A 506 -18.73 -27.51 -22.89
N ILE A 507 -18.00 -28.59 -23.19
CA ILE A 507 -16.71 -28.90 -22.55
C ILE A 507 -15.61 -28.12 -23.27
N THR A 508 -14.89 -27.28 -22.53
CA THR A 508 -13.86 -26.37 -23.07
C THR A 508 -12.44 -26.88 -22.82
N SER A 509 -12.24 -27.78 -21.85
CA SER A 509 -10.99 -28.53 -21.66
C SER A 509 -11.26 -29.89 -21.03
N ASN A 510 -10.46 -30.89 -21.39
CA ASN A 510 -10.64 -32.28 -20.99
C ASN A 510 -9.28 -33.02 -20.95
N PRO A 511 -9.20 -34.19 -20.29
CA PRO A 511 -7.99 -35.02 -20.28
C PRO A 511 -7.61 -35.53 -21.67
N THR A 512 -6.31 -35.72 -21.90
CA THR A 512 -5.83 -36.37 -23.13
C THR A 512 -6.32 -37.82 -23.21
N ASP A 513 -6.58 -38.31 -24.42
CA ASP A 513 -6.92 -39.72 -24.65
C ASP A 513 -5.83 -40.38 -25.54
N PRO A 514 -5.04 -41.34 -25.01
CA PRO A 514 -5.03 -41.84 -23.64
C PRO A 514 -4.38 -40.86 -22.64
N SER A 515 -4.81 -40.94 -21.37
CA SER A 515 -4.26 -40.20 -20.23
C SER A 515 -3.27 -41.08 -19.45
N PRO A 516 -2.06 -40.59 -19.14
CA PRO A 516 -1.13 -41.28 -18.24
C PRO A 516 -1.46 -41.07 -16.75
N SER A 517 -2.49 -40.27 -16.46
CA SER A 517 -2.89 -39.86 -15.11
C SER A 517 -4.19 -40.54 -14.70
N ALA A 518 -4.23 -41.04 -13.47
CA ALA A 518 -5.43 -41.50 -12.78
C ALA A 518 -6.37 -40.33 -12.38
N ASP A 519 -5.89 -39.10 -12.50
CA ASP A 519 -6.65 -37.88 -12.25
C ASP A 519 -7.07 -37.22 -13.56
N ALA A 520 -8.31 -36.72 -13.61
CA ALA A 520 -8.95 -36.13 -14.77
C ALA A 520 -9.64 -34.81 -14.40
N THR A 521 -9.29 -33.73 -15.09
CA THR A 521 -9.88 -32.39 -14.88
C THR A 521 -10.62 -31.94 -16.15
N PHE A 522 -11.80 -31.36 -15.95
CA PHE A 522 -12.67 -30.86 -17.00
C PHE A 522 -12.98 -29.38 -16.77
N ASP A 523 -12.83 -28.58 -17.82
CA ASP A 523 -13.40 -27.25 -17.91
C ASP A 523 -14.63 -27.29 -18.82
N PHE A 524 -15.66 -26.53 -18.46
CA PHE A 524 -16.89 -26.45 -19.22
C PHE A 524 -17.60 -25.11 -18.99
N THR A 525 -18.42 -24.74 -19.97
CA THR A 525 -19.26 -23.55 -19.95
C THR A 525 -20.67 -23.92 -20.37
N GLY A 526 -21.64 -23.05 -20.12
CA GLY A 526 -23.00 -23.20 -20.63
C GLY A 526 -23.50 -21.89 -21.20
N THR A 527 -24.42 -21.99 -22.14
CA THR A 527 -25.03 -20.84 -22.84
C THR A 527 -26.53 -21.04 -22.86
N ASP A 528 -27.29 -19.98 -22.59
CA ASP A 528 -28.74 -19.98 -22.81
C ASP A 528 -29.08 -19.11 -24.02
N SER A 529 -30.05 -19.55 -24.80
CA SER A 529 -30.56 -18.82 -25.96
C SER A 529 -31.57 -17.74 -25.56
N ALA A 530 -32.19 -17.88 -24.39
CA ALA A 530 -32.87 -16.78 -23.70
C ALA A 530 -31.81 -15.87 -23.04
N ILE A 531 -32.18 -14.63 -22.75
CA ILE A 531 -31.30 -13.67 -22.05
C ILE A 531 -31.07 -14.10 -20.56
N ALA A 532 -31.55 -15.29 -20.15
CA ALA A 532 -31.21 -15.91 -18.88
C ALA A 532 -29.75 -16.37 -18.87
N SER A 533 -29.12 -16.30 -17.69
CA SER A 533 -27.78 -16.85 -17.50
C SER A 533 -27.88 -18.30 -17.03
N VAL A 534 -26.84 -19.09 -17.31
CA VAL A 534 -26.67 -20.40 -16.69
C VAL A 534 -26.44 -20.21 -15.19
N ALA A 535 -27.31 -20.81 -14.38
CA ALA A 535 -27.26 -20.70 -12.92
C ALA A 535 -26.33 -21.72 -12.28
N SER A 536 -26.33 -22.96 -12.77
CA SER A 536 -25.55 -24.05 -12.17
C SER A 536 -25.27 -25.17 -13.17
N PHE A 537 -24.39 -26.11 -12.80
CA PHE A 537 -24.09 -27.30 -13.57
C PHE A 537 -24.27 -28.55 -12.72
N GLU A 538 -24.64 -29.64 -13.38
CA GLU A 538 -24.59 -30.98 -12.82
C GLU A 538 -23.65 -31.85 -13.64
N CYS A 539 -22.80 -32.62 -12.96
CA CYS A 539 -21.83 -33.51 -13.56
C CYS A 539 -22.08 -34.96 -13.14
N GLN A 540 -21.76 -35.90 -14.03
CA GLN A 540 -21.68 -37.31 -13.72
C GLN A 540 -20.45 -37.95 -14.39
N ILE A 541 -19.91 -38.99 -13.75
CA ILE A 541 -18.83 -39.84 -14.28
C ILE A 541 -19.33 -41.28 -14.37
N ASP A 542 -19.04 -41.96 -15.47
CA ASP A 542 -19.31 -43.40 -15.69
C ASP A 542 -20.74 -43.85 -15.38
N GLY A 543 -21.72 -42.96 -15.57
CA GLY A 543 -23.14 -43.23 -15.31
C GLY A 543 -23.54 -43.24 -13.83
N GLY A 544 -22.72 -42.72 -12.93
CA GLY A 544 -22.97 -42.68 -11.47
C GLY A 544 -24.09 -41.74 -10.99
N GLY A 545 -24.75 -41.02 -11.91
CA GLY A 545 -25.81 -40.05 -11.63
C GLY A 545 -25.31 -38.59 -11.53
N TYR A 546 -26.20 -37.65 -11.86
CA TYR A 546 -25.91 -36.22 -11.85
C TYR A 546 -25.83 -35.65 -10.44
N THR A 547 -24.78 -34.87 -10.18
CA THR A 547 -24.56 -34.15 -8.92
C THR A 547 -24.08 -32.74 -9.21
N ALA A 548 -24.44 -31.78 -8.34
CA ALA A 548 -24.00 -30.39 -8.50
C ALA A 548 -22.47 -30.29 -8.61
N CYS A 549 -21.99 -29.52 -9.59
CA CYS A 549 -20.57 -29.31 -9.83
C CYS A 549 -20.29 -27.89 -10.34
N THR A 550 -19.03 -27.49 -10.27
CA THR A 550 -18.51 -26.22 -10.80
C THR A 550 -17.32 -26.51 -11.71
N SER A 551 -17.14 -25.72 -12.76
CA SER A 551 -15.93 -25.76 -13.59
C SER A 551 -14.78 -25.01 -12.91
N PRO A 552 -13.54 -25.54 -12.86
CA PRO A 552 -13.14 -26.89 -13.29
C PRO A 552 -13.63 -28.00 -12.34
N LYS A 553 -14.00 -29.16 -12.90
CA LYS A 553 -14.32 -30.37 -12.14
C LYS A 553 -13.19 -31.38 -12.25
N THR A 554 -12.67 -31.85 -11.11
CA THR A 554 -11.62 -32.88 -11.06
C THR A 554 -12.14 -34.17 -10.44
N TYR A 555 -11.77 -35.30 -11.03
CA TYR A 555 -11.90 -36.66 -10.51
C TYR A 555 -10.51 -37.25 -10.27
N THR A 556 -10.30 -37.92 -9.14
CA THR A 556 -8.99 -38.48 -8.77
C THR A 556 -9.07 -39.98 -8.52
N GLY A 557 -7.96 -40.69 -8.73
CA GLY A 557 -7.87 -42.12 -8.45
C GLY A 557 -8.74 -43.01 -9.33
N LEU A 558 -8.98 -42.61 -10.58
CA LEU A 558 -9.65 -43.43 -11.59
C LEU A 558 -8.73 -44.59 -12.01
N SER A 559 -9.30 -45.77 -12.23
CA SER A 559 -8.56 -46.97 -12.63
C SER A 559 -8.13 -46.91 -14.09
N ASP A 560 -7.07 -47.65 -14.47
CA ASP A 560 -6.75 -47.86 -15.88
C ASP A 560 -7.96 -48.47 -16.63
N GLY A 561 -8.27 -47.91 -17.80
CA GLY A 561 -9.48 -48.25 -18.55
C GLY A 561 -10.20 -47.03 -19.12
N SER A 562 -11.37 -47.26 -19.72
CA SER A 562 -12.17 -46.21 -20.34
C SER A 562 -13.11 -45.56 -19.32
N HIS A 563 -13.21 -44.22 -19.37
CA HIS A 563 -14.07 -43.39 -18.55
C HIS A 563 -14.88 -42.42 -19.41
N THR A 564 -16.07 -42.03 -18.94
CA THR A 564 -16.95 -41.06 -19.61
C THR A 564 -17.47 -40.01 -18.64
N PHE A 565 -17.20 -38.74 -18.93
CA PHE A 565 -17.70 -37.58 -18.22
C PHE A 565 -18.90 -36.98 -18.94
N ASN A 566 -19.96 -36.63 -18.22
CA ASN A 566 -21.07 -35.84 -18.75
C ASN A 566 -21.35 -34.64 -17.86
N VAL A 567 -21.71 -33.52 -18.46
CA VAL A 567 -22.08 -32.29 -17.77
C VAL A 567 -23.28 -31.62 -18.45
N ARG A 568 -24.19 -31.08 -17.64
CA ARG A 568 -25.38 -30.35 -18.11
C ARG A 568 -25.59 -29.07 -17.31
N ALA A 569 -26.05 -28.02 -17.96
CA ALA A 569 -26.36 -26.73 -17.38
C ALA A 569 -27.81 -26.69 -16.85
N ILE A 570 -28.05 -25.82 -15.88
CA ILE A 570 -29.37 -25.43 -15.39
C ILE A 570 -29.40 -23.90 -15.40
N ASP A 571 -30.40 -23.31 -16.03
CA ASP A 571 -30.51 -21.85 -16.13
C ASP A 571 -31.09 -21.22 -14.84
N THR A 572 -31.14 -19.91 -14.81
CA THR A 572 -31.75 -19.15 -13.70
C THR A 572 -33.27 -19.31 -13.58
N ALA A 573 -33.94 -19.80 -14.62
CA ALA A 573 -35.37 -20.11 -14.61
C ALA A 573 -35.67 -21.48 -13.98
N GLY A 574 -34.69 -22.39 -13.94
CA GLY A 574 -34.79 -23.78 -13.49
C GLY A 574 -34.91 -24.78 -14.65
N ASN A 575 -34.76 -24.35 -15.91
CA ASN A 575 -34.73 -25.23 -17.06
C ASN A 575 -33.38 -25.96 -17.11
N VAL A 576 -33.43 -27.26 -17.38
CA VAL A 576 -32.26 -28.14 -17.42
C VAL A 576 -31.91 -28.44 -18.87
N ASP A 577 -30.63 -28.35 -19.20
CA ASP A 577 -30.08 -28.74 -20.49
C ASP A 577 -30.49 -30.18 -20.85
N ALA A 578 -31.17 -30.30 -21.99
CA ALA A 578 -31.71 -31.55 -22.49
C ALA A 578 -30.67 -32.41 -23.23
N SER A 579 -29.52 -31.85 -23.60
CA SER A 579 -28.41 -32.49 -24.32
C SER A 579 -27.07 -32.32 -23.59
N PRO A 580 -26.83 -33.07 -22.50
CA PRO A 580 -25.58 -32.98 -21.74
C PRO A 580 -24.33 -33.15 -22.62
N ALA A 581 -23.34 -32.28 -22.45
CA ALA A 581 -22.03 -32.42 -23.09
C ALA A 581 -21.29 -33.64 -22.52
N SER A 582 -20.65 -34.43 -23.39
CA SER A 582 -20.05 -35.71 -23.04
C SER A 582 -18.63 -35.86 -23.60
N TYR A 583 -17.73 -36.48 -22.84
CA TYR A 583 -16.38 -36.83 -23.29
C TYR A 583 -15.95 -38.19 -22.72
N THR A 584 -15.44 -39.05 -23.61
CA THR A 584 -14.91 -40.38 -23.27
C THR A 584 -13.40 -40.42 -23.50
N TRP A 585 -12.63 -40.99 -22.56
CA TRP A 585 -11.18 -41.16 -22.68
C TRP A 585 -10.72 -42.46 -22.03
N THR A 586 -9.45 -42.83 -22.24
CA THR A 586 -8.80 -44.02 -21.65
C THR A 586 -7.64 -43.62 -20.73
N ILE A 587 -7.47 -44.26 -19.58
CA ILE A 587 -6.31 -44.11 -18.69
C ILE A 587 -5.34 -45.28 -18.89
N SER A 588 -4.03 -44.99 -19.06
CA SER A 588 -2.95 -45.98 -19.19
C SER A 588 -1.67 -45.52 -18.48
N THR A 589 -1.26 -46.24 -17.43
CA THR A 589 -0.17 -45.82 -16.52
C THR A 589 1.26 -46.34 -16.89
N ALA A 590 1.51 -46.75 -18.13
CA ALA A 590 2.86 -47.15 -18.59
C ALA A 590 3.81 -45.93 -18.76
N PRO A 591 5.11 -46.00 -18.39
CA PRO A 591 5.97 -44.81 -18.33
C PRO A 591 6.35 -44.25 -19.70
N LEU A 592 5.94 -43.00 -19.94
CA LEU A 592 6.43 -42.06 -20.97
C LEU A 592 7.79 -41.47 -20.50
N GLY A 593 8.75 -41.23 -21.40
CA GLY A 593 10.10 -40.73 -21.04
C GLY A 593 10.10 -39.38 -20.29
N PRO A 594 11.16 -39.02 -19.54
CA PRO A 594 11.20 -37.80 -18.73
C PRO A 594 11.23 -36.49 -19.55
N VAL A 595 11.47 -36.56 -20.86
CA VAL A 595 11.46 -35.41 -21.77
C VAL A 595 10.46 -35.66 -22.88
N SER A 596 9.56 -34.71 -23.15
CA SER A 596 8.56 -34.81 -24.22
C SER A 596 8.66 -33.63 -25.17
N VAL A 597 8.62 -33.88 -26.47
CA VAL A 597 8.74 -32.85 -27.51
C VAL A 597 7.46 -32.75 -28.32
N THR A 598 6.94 -31.54 -28.45
CA THR A 598 5.90 -31.18 -29.43
C THR A 598 6.44 -30.14 -30.42
N ALA A 599 5.92 -30.14 -31.63
CA ALA A 599 6.37 -29.28 -32.71
C ALA A 599 5.23 -28.89 -33.65
N THR A 600 5.42 -27.84 -34.44
CA THR A 600 4.43 -27.37 -35.42
C THR A 600 4.66 -27.94 -36.83
N ALA A 601 5.83 -28.51 -37.09
CA ALA A 601 6.18 -29.20 -38.34
C ALA A 601 7.11 -30.39 -38.06
N GLY A 602 7.38 -31.20 -39.10
CA GLY A 602 8.07 -32.49 -38.94
C GLY A 602 7.14 -33.50 -38.27
N THR A 603 7.61 -34.16 -37.21
CA THR A 603 6.81 -34.98 -36.29
C THR A 603 6.24 -34.07 -35.18
N PRO A 604 4.92 -33.77 -35.15
CA PRO A 604 4.36 -32.79 -34.21
C PRO A 604 4.36 -33.23 -32.74
N GLY A 605 4.54 -34.52 -32.45
CA GLY A 605 4.52 -35.05 -31.09
C GLY A 605 3.11 -35.10 -30.44
N PRO A 606 3.03 -35.35 -29.12
CA PRO A 606 4.16 -35.53 -28.21
C PRO A 606 5.01 -36.74 -28.57
N THR A 607 6.33 -36.59 -28.51
CA THR A 607 7.30 -37.68 -28.67
C THR A 607 8.26 -37.65 -27.50
N ASP A 608 8.37 -38.77 -26.79
CA ASP A 608 9.15 -38.83 -25.57
C ASP A 608 10.57 -39.35 -25.80
N TYR A 609 11.49 -38.77 -25.03
CA TYR A 609 12.92 -39.04 -25.08
C TYR A 609 13.43 -39.35 -23.68
N ALA A 610 14.43 -40.22 -23.62
CA ALA A 610 15.06 -40.61 -22.36
C ALA A 610 15.86 -39.45 -21.73
N THR A 611 16.37 -38.52 -22.54
CA THR A 611 17.18 -37.39 -22.08
C THR A 611 17.00 -36.14 -22.95
N LEU A 612 17.45 -34.97 -22.46
CA LEU A 612 17.43 -33.73 -23.22
C LEU A 612 18.34 -33.83 -24.45
N LYS A 613 19.49 -34.48 -24.32
CA LYS A 613 20.37 -34.75 -25.45
C LYS A 613 19.64 -35.52 -26.55
N ALA A 614 18.90 -36.58 -26.21
CA ALA A 614 18.18 -37.37 -27.21
C ALA A 614 17.10 -36.53 -27.93
N ALA A 615 16.42 -35.63 -27.21
CA ALA A 615 15.51 -34.67 -27.81
C ALA A 615 16.24 -33.70 -28.76
N PHE A 616 17.39 -33.16 -28.36
CA PHE A 616 18.19 -32.28 -29.22
C PHE A 616 18.75 -33.00 -30.45
N ASP A 617 19.21 -34.24 -30.31
CA ASP A 617 19.64 -35.06 -31.45
C ASP A 617 18.50 -35.21 -32.47
N ALA A 618 17.25 -35.40 -32.01
CA ALA A 618 16.09 -35.47 -32.88
C ALA A 618 15.74 -34.14 -33.56
N VAL A 619 15.87 -33.01 -32.84
CA VAL A 619 15.73 -31.67 -33.45
C VAL A 619 16.80 -31.44 -34.52
N ASN A 620 18.06 -31.74 -34.22
CA ASN A 620 19.19 -31.61 -35.14
C ASN A 620 19.05 -32.51 -36.38
N ALA A 621 18.41 -33.67 -36.23
CA ALA A 621 18.11 -34.59 -37.33
C ALA A 621 16.90 -34.13 -38.19
N GLY A 622 16.21 -33.06 -37.82
CA GLY A 622 15.02 -32.56 -38.51
C GLY A 622 13.74 -33.32 -38.20
N THR A 623 13.73 -34.17 -37.15
CA THR A 623 12.55 -34.91 -36.70
C THR A 623 11.46 -33.96 -36.23
N HIS A 624 11.82 -32.91 -35.49
CA HIS A 624 10.91 -31.87 -35.02
C HIS A 624 11.28 -30.54 -35.67
N GLN A 625 10.30 -29.84 -36.24
CA GLN A 625 10.53 -28.62 -37.03
C GLN A 625 9.53 -27.50 -36.67
N GLY A 626 9.81 -26.29 -37.14
CA GLY A 626 9.00 -25.10 -36.86
C GLY A 626 9.18 -24.59 -35.43
N VAL A 627 8.10 -24.17 -34.77
CA VAL A 627 8.08 -23.90 -33.33
C VAL A 627 8.07 -25.21 -32.56
N ILE A 628 8.99 -25.38 -31.61
CA ILE A 628 9.20 -26.60 -30.83
C ILE A 628 9.05 -26.31 -29.33
N THR A 629 8.33 -27.17 -28.62
CA THR A 629 8.27 -27.17 -27.15
C THR A 629 8.87 -28.46 -26.62
N VAL A 630 9.85 -28.34 -25.72
CA VAL A 630 10.47 -29.43 -24.97
C VAL A 630 10.00 -29.35 -23.52
N SER A 631 9.10 -30.25 -23.15
CA SER A 631 8.54 -30.37 -21.81
C SER A 631 9.35 -31.35 -20.98
N ILE A 632 9.89 -30.90 -19.84
CA ILE A 632 10.58 -31.76 -18.87
C ILE A 632 9.53 -32.31 -17.90
N LEU A 633 9.16 -33.58 -18.10
CA LEU A 633 8.15 -34.31 -17.35
C LEU A 633 8.74 -35.04 -16.13
N GLY A 634 10.05 -35.29 -16.12
CA GLY A 634 10.78 -35.94 -15.03
C GLY A 634 12.24 -35.53 -14.99
N ASP A 635 12.97 -35.98 -13.97
CA ASP A 635 14.41 -35.76 -13.89
C ASP A 635 15.14 -36.54 -15.01
N THR A 636 16.16 -35.93 -15.59
CA THR A 636 17.04 -36.54 -16.59
C THR A 636 18.51 -36.37 -16.20
N THR A 637 19.32 -37.35 -16.56
CA THR A 637 20.77 -37.30 -16.42
C THR A 637 21.42 -37.51 -17.78
N GLU A 638 22.09 -36.48 -18.26
CA GLU A 638 22.84 -36.53 -19.51
C GLU A 638 24.18 -37.25 -19.29
N THR A 639 24.52 -38.14 -20.23
CA THR A 639 25.82 -38.86 -20.26
C THR A 639 26.80 -38.26 -21.27
N ALA A 640 26.34 -37.31 -22.08
CA ALA A 640 27.12 -36.52 -23.02
C ALA A 640 26.44 -35.14 -23.19
N SER A 641 27.17 -34.17 -23.75
CA SER A 641 26.62 -32.82 -24.02
C SER A 641 25.33 -32.87 -24.84
N ALA A 642 24.29 -32.17 -24.36
CA ALA A 642 23.10 -31.87 -25.13
C ALA A 642 23.39 -30.68 -26.04
N VAL A 643 23.76 -30.96 -27.29
CA VAL A 643 24.13 -29.94 -28.28
C VAL A 643 22.94 -29.64 -29.18
N LEU A 644 22.55 -28.37 -29.27
CA LEU A 644 21.56 -27.88 -30.21
C LEU A 644 22.25 -27.01 -31.26
N ASN A 645 22.09 -27.36 -32.53
CA ASN A 645 22.71 -26.63 -33.65
C ASN A 645 21.82 -25.50 -34.16
N GLU A 646 22.43 -24.54 -34.85
CA GLU A 646 21.77 -23.48 -35.63
C GLU A 646 20.66 -24.03 -36.53
N SER A 647 19.55 -23.30 -36.61
CA SER A 647 18.48 -23.60 -37.56
C SER A 647 18.97 -23.40 -38.99
N GLY A 648 18.75 -24.38 -39.87
CA GLY A 648 19.31 -24.42 -41.21
C GLY A 648 20.67 -25.11 -41.30
N SER A 649 21.28 -25.50 -40.17
CA SER A 649 22.49 -26.33 -40.15
C SER A 649 22.13 -27.82 -40.26
N GLY A 650 22.64 -28.48 -41.31
CA GLY A 650 22.28 -29.86 -41.61
C GLY A 650 20.78 -30.01 -41.88
N SER A 651 20.10 -30.84 -41.07
CA SER A 651 18.65 -31.06 -41.16
C SER A 651 17.84 -30.26 -40.12
N ALA A 652 18.50 -29.50 -39.24
CA ALA A 652 17.81 -28.70 -38.23
C ALA A 652 16.98 -27.60 -38.91
N SER A 653 15.70 -27.47 -38.54
CA SER A 653 14.80 -26.48 -39.14
C SER A 653 13.72 -26.06 -38.14
N TYR A 654 14.07 -25.15 -37.24
CA TYR A 654 13.17 -24.60 -36.23
C TYR A 654 13.12 -23.07 -36.29
N SER A 655 12.03 -22.47 -35.84
CA SER A 655 11.88 -21.02 -35.75
C SER A 655 12.01 -20.49 -34.31
N ALA A 656 11.69 -21.32 -33.32
CA ALA A 656 11.88 -21.05 -31.90
C ALA A 656 11.80 -22.37 -31.12
N ILE A 657 12.51 -22.44 -29.99
CA ILE A 657 12.43 -23.59 -29.07
C ILE A 657 12.13 -23.10 -27.66
N SER A 658 11.12 -23.67 -27.01
CA SER A 658 10.82 -23.46 -25.59
C SER A 658 11.12 -24.71 -24.79
N ILE A 659 11.92 -24.60 -23.72
CA ILE A 659 12.28 -25.71 -22.83
C ILE A 659 11.77 -25.36 -21.43
N LYS A 660 10.87 -26.17 -20.86
CA LYS A 660 10.23 -25.87 -19.58
C LYS A 660 9.82 -27.13 -18.78
N PRO A 661 9.78 -27.07 -17.44
CA PRO A 661 9.20 -28.13 -16.62
C PRO A 661 7.67 -28.17 -16.75
N THR A 662 7.08 -29.36 -16.58
CA THR A 662 5.62 -29.53 -16.55
C THR A 662 5.23 -30.63 -15.53
N GLY A 663 3.97 -30.63 -15.11
CA GLY A 663 3.42 -31.62 -14.18
C GLY A 663 3.46 -31.19 -12.70
N GLY A 664 3.69 -29.91 -12.41
CA GLY A 664 3.55 -29.33 -11.07
C GLY A 664 4.61 -29.75 -10.06
N ALA A 665 5.81 -30.12 -10.53
CA ALA A 665 6.90 -30.58 -9.66
C ALA A 665 8.26 -30.02 -10.09
N ALA A 666 9.21 -30.04 -9.16
CA ALA A 666 10.60 -29.72 -9.44
C ALA A 666 11.22 -30.76 -10.38
N ARG A 667 11.97 -30.28 -11.38
CA ARG A 667 12.64 -31.09 -12.39
C ARG A 667 14.13 -30.76 -12.45
N THR A 668 14.93 -31.76 -12.72
CA THR A 668 16.38 -31.64 -12.80
C THR A 668 16.92 -32.20 -14.12
N ILE A 669 17.67 -31.39 -14.85
CA ILE A 669 18.57 -31.83 -15.91
C ILE A 669 19.97 -31.84 -15.32
N SER A 670 20.58 -33.01 -15.23
CA SER A 670 21.85 -33.22 -14.52
C SER A 670 22.91 -33.88 -15.39
N GLY A 671 24.19 -33.76 -15.03
CA GLY A 671 25.26 -34.55 -15.62
C GLY A 671 26.61 -34.31 -14.96
N ASP A 672 27.54 -35.23 -15.19
CA ASP A 672 28.99 -35.04 -14.92
C ASP A 672 29.70 -34.95 -16.28
N ILE A 673 29.50 -33.81 -16.95
CA ILE A 673 29.96 -33.60 -18.32
C ILE A 673 31.22 -32.75 -18.30
N ALA A 674 32.33 -33.33 -18.77
CA ALA A 674 33.62 -32.65 -18.87
C ALA A 674 33.60 -31.41 -19.77
N GLY A 675 32.65 -31.33 -20.71
CA GLY A 675 32.35 -30.16 -21.53
C GLY A 675 31.10 -29.42 -21.05
N HIS A 676 30.25 -29.02 -21.98
CA HIS A 676 29.06 -28.22 -21.69
C HIS A 676 27.85 -29.14 -21.54
N LEU A 677 27.12 -29.08 -20.43
CA LEU A 677 25.95 -29.93 -20.24
C LEU A 677 24.87 -29.61 -21.29
N VAL A 678 24.57 -28.32 -21.45
CA VAL A 678 23.74 -27.78 -22.54
C VAL A 678 24.59 -26.85 -23.39
N ASP A 679 24.64 -27.11 -24.69
CA ASP A 679 25.45 -26.36 -25.66
C ASP A 679 24.57 -25.80 -26.78
N LEU A 680 24.34 -24.49 -26.74
CA LEU A 680 23.63 -23.75 -27.77
C LEU A 680 24.65 -23.30 -28.82
N ASN A 681 24.78 -24.10 -29.87
CA ASN A 681 25.82 -24.03 -30.88
C ASN A 681 25.27 -23.39 -32.16
N GLY A 682 25.30 -22.05 -32.22
CA GLY A 682 24.62 -21.23 -33.21
C GLY A 682 23.10 -21.28 -33.09
N ALA A 683 22.58 -21.86 -32.00
CA ALA A 683 21.15 -21.95 -31.80
C ALA A 683 20.56 -20.58 -31.48
N ASP A 684 19.43 -20.28 -32.13
CA ASP A 684 18.76 -18.99 -32.03
C ASP A 684 17.34 -19.13 -31.49
N ASN A 685 16.85 -18.10 -30.82
CA ASN A 685 15.48 -18.04 -30.30
C ASN A 685 15.11 -19.23 -29.37
N VAL A 686 16.08 -19.70 -28.57
CA VAL A 686 15.86 -20.74 -27.57
C VAL A 686 15.54 -20.10 -26.23
N THR A 687 14.39 -20.45 -25.67
CA THR A 687 13.97 -20.03 -24.32
C THR A 687 13.99 -21.23 -23.37
N ILE A 688 14.91 -21.22 -22.41
CA ILE A 688 14.91 -22.12 -21.24
C ILE A 688 14.21 -21.39 -20.11
N ASP A 689 13.00 -21.81 -19.74
CA ASP A 689 12.22 -21.21 -18.66
C ASP A 689 11.94 -22.22 -17.56
N GLY A 690 12.42 -21.92 -16.36
CA GLY A 690 12.25 -22.79 -15.20
C GLY A 690 10.87 -22.73 -14.55
N LEU A 691 10.00 -21.76 -14.92
CA LEU A 691 8.64 -21.53 -14.43
C LEU A 691 8.37 -21.97 -12.97
N ASN A 692 8.53 -21.03 -12.03
CA ASN A 692 8.33 -21.20 -10.59
C ASN A 692 6.85 -21.02 -10.16
N THR A 693 5.92 -21.67 -10.85
CA THR A 693 4.47 -21.57 -10.60
C THR A 693 3.81 -22.93 -10.60
N GLY A 694 2.79 -23.12 -9.75
CA GLY A 694 2.06 -24.39 -9.66
C GLY A 694 2.92 -25.60 -9.25
N GLY A 695 4.03 -25.38 -8.53
CA GLY A 695 4.97 -26.43 -8.10
C GLY A 695 6.05 -26.79 -9.13
N ASN A 696 5.98 -26.26 -10.35
CA ASN A 696 7.05 -26.42 -11.34
C ASN A 696 8.31 -25.65 -10.90
N SER A 697 9.48 -26.22 -11.14
CA SER A 697 10.78 -25.54 -11.08
C SER A 697 11.81 -26.33 -11.89
N LEU A 698 12.81 -25.68 -12.46
CA LEU A 698 13.87 -26.35 -13.23
C LEU A 698 15.25 -26.09 -12.64
N THR A 699 15.97 -27.17 -12.35
CA THR A 699 17.40 -27.16 -12.02
C THR A 699 18.20 -27.75 -13.18
N ILE A 700 19.22 -27.04 -13.64
CA ILE A 700 20.19 -27.51 -14.62
C ILE A 700 21.55 -27.57 -13.91
N SER A 701 22.13 -28.77 -13.79
CA SER A 701 23.30 -28.99 -12.92
C SER A 701 24.39 -29.80 -13.62
N ASN A 702 25.57 -29.20 -13.77
CA ASN A 702 26.77 -29.92 -14.16
C ASN A 702 27.72 -30.02 -12.96
N VAL A 703 27.93 -31.23 -12.44
CA VAL A 703 28.81 -31.46 -11.27
C VAL A 703 30.29 -31.58 -11.66
N SER A 704 30.58 -31.57 -12.96
CA SER A 704 31.92 -31.83 -13.46
C SER A 704 32.93 -30.78 -13.00
N GLN A 705 34.13 -31.26 -12.64
CA GLN A 705 35.24 -30.44 -12.15
C GLN A 705 36.32 -30.23 -13.23
N GLN A 706 36.05 -30.64 -14.47
CA GLN A 706 37.01 -30.57 -15.56
C GLN A 706 37.21 -29.14 -16.07
N THR A 707 38.38 -28.89 -16.65
CA THR A 707 38.83 -27.55 -17.10
C THR A 707 37.91 -26.88 -18.14
N THR A 708 37.14 -27.68 -18.89
CA THR A 708 36.26 -27.23 -19.98
C THR A 708 34.79 -27.24 -19.60
N ALA A 709 34.48 -27.53 -18.34
CA ALA A 709 33.10 -27.74 -17.92
C ALA A 709 32.34 -26.41 -17.80
N SER A 710 31.13 -26.38 -18.37
CA SER A 710 30.11 -25.39 -18.03
C SER A 710 28.74 -26.05 -18.01
N THR A 711 27.76 -25.38 -17.42
CA THR A 711 26.39 -25.91 -17.37
C THR A 711 25.62 -25.53 -18.62
N ILE A 712 25.70 -24.26 -19.03
CA ILE A 712 25.11 -23.77 -20.27
C ILE A 712 26.18 -23.01 -21.05
N ARG A 713 26.30 -23.27 -22.36
CA ARG A 713 27.15 -22.51 -23.26
C ARG A 713 26.35 -21.91 -24.42
N PHE A 714 26.68 -20.66 -24.76
CA PHE A 714 26.30 -19.99 -26.01
C PHE A 714 27.55 -19.88 -26.87
N ASN A 715 27.53 -20.41 -28.09
CA ASN A 715 28.69 -20.46 -28.96
C ASN A 715 28.28 -20.34 -30.44
N ASN A 716 29.23 -19.96 -31.31
CA ASN A 716 29.04 -19.91 -32.76
C ASN A 716 27.85 -19.05 -33.20
N ASP A 717 27.81 -17.80 -32.72
CA ASP A 717 26.81 -16.79 -33.10
C ASP A 717 25.39 -17.05 -32.58
N ALA A 718 25.25 -17.86 -31.51
CA ALA A 718 23.97 -18.08 -30.86
C ALA A 718 23.34 -16.75 -30.41
N THR A 719 22.16 -16.41 -30.94
CA THR A 719 21.51 -15.11 -30.71
C THR A 719 20.04 -15.19 -30.29
N GLY A 720 19.61 -14.20 -29.52
CA GLY A 720 18.19 -14.07 -29.12
C GLY A 720 17.72 -15.15 -28.14
N ASN A 721 18.65 -15.84 -27.47
CA ASN A 721 18.31 -16.91 -26.53
C ASN A 721 18.04 -16.34 -25.13
N THR A 722 17.18 -17.01 -24.37
CA THR A 722 16.82 -16.63 -23.01
C THR A 722 16.96 -17.80 -22.05
N VAL A 723 17.62 -17.59 -20.91
CA VAL A 723 17.58 -18.50 -19.75
C VAL A 723 16.94 -17.74 -18.61
N THR A 724 15.79 -18.22 -18.13
CA THR A 724 15.03 -17.53 -17.10
C THR A 724 14.44 -18.44 -16.04
N ASN A 725 14.20 -17.88 -14.85
CA ASN A 725 13.49 -18.53 -13.73
C ASN A 725 14.07 -19.89 -13.29
N SER A 726 15.31 -20.20 -13.63
CA SER A 726 15.91 -21.52 -13.43
C SER A 726 16.97 -21.49 -12.33
N THR A 727 17.25 -22.65 -11.73
CA THR A 727 18.49 -22.84 -10.96
C THR A 727 19.54 -23.43 -11.89
N VAL A 728 20.61 -22.70 -12.15
CA VAL A 728 21.74 -23.16 -12.97
C VAL A 728 22.94 -23.33 -12.06
N SER A 729 23.43 -24.56 -11.93
CA SER A 729 24.51 -24.90 -11.01
C SER A 729 25.68 -25.56 -11.73
N GLY A 730 26.89 -25.17 -11.35
CA GLY A 730 28.12 -25.67 -11.95
C GLY A 730 29.21 -25.84 -10.91
N SER A 731 30.28 -26.54 -11.29
CA SER A 731 31.40 -26.90 -10.41
C SER A 731 32.71 -26.57 -11.10
N THR A 732 33.77 -26.31 -10.33
CA THR A 732 35.14 -26.22 -10.87
C THR A 732 36.11 -26.96 -9.96
N GLY A 733 37.12 -27.60 -10.54
CA GLY A 733 38.21 -28.21 -9.78
C GLY A 733 39.10 -27.17 -9.08
N ALA A 734 39.68 -27.57 -7.93
CA ALA A 734 40.51 -26.68 -7.12
C ALA A 734 41.79 -26.18 -7.83
N ALA A 735 42.35 -26.97 -8.76
CA ALA A 735 43.62 -26.68 -9.45
C ALA A 735 43.49 -25.79 -10.70
N LEU A 736 42.31 -25.23 -10.98
CA LEU A 736 42.03 -24.55 -12.24
C LEU A 736 42.40 -23.06 -12.22
N SER A 737 43.02 -22.60 -13.31
CA SER A 737 43.24 -21.18 -13.62
C SER A 737 42.00 -20.60 -14.32
N SER A 738 41.65 -19.37 -13.98
CA SER A 738 40.54 -18.57 -14.53
C SER A 738 40.14 -18.92 -15.98
N GLY A 739 39.02 -19.61 -16.15
CA GLY A 739 38.44 -19.90 -17.46
C GLY A 739 37.13 -20.66 -17.28
N PHE A 740 36.09 -20.27 -18.03
CA PHE A 740 34.72 -20.76 -17.95
C PHE A 740 33.94 -20.36 -16.68
N GLY A 741 32.61 -20.41 -16.79
CA GLY A 741 31.68 -20.15 -15.71
C GLY A 741 30.53 -21.14 -15.77
N VAL A 742 29.63 -21.09 -14.77
CA VAL A 742 28.39 -21.89 -14.78
C VAL A 742 27.63 -21.66 -16.10
N ILE A 743 27.54 -20.39 -16.50
CA ILE A 743 27.08 -19.97 -17.82
C ILE A 743 28.27 -19.39 -18.58
N TYR A 744 28.45 -19.82 -19.83
CA TYR A 744 29.59 -19.44 -20.66
C TYR A 744 29.15 -18.90 -22.02
N PHE A 745 29.64 -17.71 -22.37
CA PHE A 745 29.57 -17.15 -23.72
C PHE A 745 30.92 -17.34 -24.41
N GLY A 746 30.93 -18.20 -25.41
CA GLY A 746 32.11 -18.66 -26.11
C GLY A 746 32.51 -17.80 -27.30
N ALA A 747 33.21 -18.45 -28.23
CA ALA A 747 33.65 -17.82 -29.46
C ALA A 747 32.46 -17.62 -30.42
N ALA A 748 32.56 -16.58 -31.23
CA ALA A 748 31.61 -16.28 -32.29
C ALA A 748 32.34 -16.30 -33.64
N THR A 749 31.62 -16.57 -34.74
CA THR A 749 32.23 -16.75 -36.06
C THR A 749 31.95 -15.61 -37.04
N VAL A 750 30.77 -14.97 -36.96
CA VAL A 750 30.35 -13.92 -37.91
C VAL A 750 29.88 -12.64 -37.24
N THR A 751 29.00 -12.72 -36.25
CA THR A 751 28.32 -11.55 -35.66
C THR A 751 28.61 -11.37 -34.19
N GLY A 752 28.78 -12.46 -33.43
CA GLY A 752 28.77 -12.41 -31.97
C GLY A 752 27.70 -13.33 -31.39
N ASN A 753 27.91 -13.85 -30.19
CA ASN A 753 26.84 -14.51 -29.43
C ASN A 753 25.94 -13.44 -28.79
N ASP A 754 25.14 -12.77 -29.61
CA ASP A 754 24.51 -11.50 -29.28
C ASP A 754 23.08 -11.62 -28.74
N ASN A 755 22.57 -10.56 -28.13
CA ASN A 755 21.14 -10.43 -27.77
C ASN A 755 20.61 -11.55 -26.86
N ASN A 756 21.48 -12.24 -26.15
CA ASN A 756 21.09 -13.30 -25.22
C ASN A 756 20.75 -12.71 -23.84
N THR A 757 19.76 -13.28 -23.19
CA THR A 757 19.24 -12.82 -21.89
C THR A 757 19.35 -13.92 -20.84
N ILE A 758 19.95 -13.59 -19.70
CA ILE A 758 19.98 -14.41 -18.49
C ILE A 758 19.23 -13.66 -17.41
N SER A 759 18.01 -14.09 -17.05
CA SER A 759 17.15 -13.35 -16.13
C SER A 759 16.53 -14.15 -15.00
N ASN A 760 16.41 -13.58 -13.80
CA ASN A 760 15.67 -14.18 -12.68
C ASN A 760 16.12 -15.61 -12.30
N ASN A 761 17.38 -15.96 -12.54
CA ASN A 761 17.93 -17.29 -12.23
C ASN A 761 18.64 -17.33 -10.88
N ASN A 762 18.74 -18.53 -10.31
CA ASN A 762 19.71 -18.84 -9.25
C ASN A 762 20.96 -19.48 -9.86
N ILE A 763 22.05 -18.72 -9.98
CA ILE A 763 23.33 -19.19 -10.51
C ILE A 763 24.26 -19.52 -9.34
N THR A 764 24.62 -20.79 -9.17
CA THR A 764 25.27 -21.26 -7.94
C THR A 764 26.20 -22.46 -8.14
N ALA A 765 26.77 -22.96 -7.06
CA ALA A 765 27.61 -24.15 -7.03
C ALA A 765 26.80 -25.44 -7.15
N ALA A 766 27.33 -26.41 -7.89
CA ALA A 766 26.85 -27.78 -7.90
C ALA A 766 27.58 -28.59 -6.81
N GLY A 767 26.86 -28.92 -5.73
CA GLY A 767 27.45 -29.63 -4.58
C GLY A 767 28.42 -28.76 -3.78
N SER A 768 29.49 -29.37 -3.27
CA SER A 768 30.49 -28.69 -2.41
C SER A 768 31.56 -27.94 -3.19
N ASN A 769 31.67 -28.17 -4.50
CA ASN A 769 32.69 -27.59 -5.35
C ASN A 769 32.16 -26.31 -5.98
N LEU A 770 32.88 -25.22 -5.72
CA LEU A 770 32.44 -23.89 -6.09
C LEU A 770 32.96 -23.55 -7.50
N PRO A 771 32.16 -22.91 -8.36
CA PRO A 771 32.64 -22.45 -9.66
C PRO A 771 33.58 -21.24 -9.53
N ILE A 772 34.58 -21.10 -10.40
CA ILE A 772 35.44 -19.91 -10.44
C ILE A 772 34.63 -18.67 -10.85
N ASN A 773 33.81 -18.81 -11.89
CA ASN A 773 32.93 -17.75 -12.38
C ASN A 773 31.46 -18.18 -12.36
N GLY A 774 30.55 -17.28 -11.98
CA GLY A 774 29.12 -17.51 -12.19
C GLY A 774 28.78 -17.44 -13.69
N ILE A 775 29.10 -16.31 -14.30
CA ILE A 775 28.97 -16.08 -15.74
C ILE A 775 30.33 -15.65 -16.29
N PHE A 776 30.76 -16.28 -17.37
CA PHE A 776 32.01 -15.96 -18.05
C PHE A 776 31.74 -15.70 -19.54
N SER A 777 32.39 -14.70 -20.11
CA SER A 777 32.40 -14.48 -21.55
C SER A 777 33.80 -14.21 -22.05
N GLN A 778 34.15 -14.84 -23.16
CA GLN A 778 35.38 -14.54 -23.87
C GLN A 778 35.18 -14.82 -25.36
N ASN A 779 35.47 -13.81 -26.18
CA ASN A 779 35.70 -14.00 -27.60
C ASN A 779 37.12 -13.53 -27.98
N LEU A 780 37.72 -14.19 -28.96
CA LEU A 780 39.11 -13.98 -29.36
C LEU A 780 39.29 -12.85 -30.40
N THR A 781 38.19 -12.37 -31.00
CA THR A 781 38.24 -11.27 -31.97
C THR A 781 37.33 -10.13 -31.54
N ALA A 782 37.77 -8.89 -31.77
CA ALA A 782 36.97 -7.69 -31.49
C ALA A 782 35.94 -7.38 -32.60
N ALA A 783 35.98 -8.10 -33.73
CA ALA A 783 35.08 -7.88 -34.86
C ALA A 783 33.77 -8.69 -34.76
N THR A 784 33.75 -9.73 -33.92
CA THR A 784 32.59 -10.60 -33.68
C THR A 784 32.25 -10.61 -32.19
N ASP A 785 32.44 -9.47 -31.50
CA ASP A 785 32.36 -9.42 -30.05
C ASP A 785 30.99 -9.87 -29.52
N ASN A 786 30.97 -10.55 -28.38
CA ASN A 786 29.69 -10.92 -27.75
C ASN A 786 29.06 -9.65 -27.17
N SER A 787 27.95 -9.22 -27.75
CA SER A 787 27.36 -7.91 -27.52
C SER A 787 25.88 -7.97 -27.14
N SER A 788 25.37 -6.87 -26.57
CA SER A 788 23.95 -6.73 -26.21
C SER A 788 23.43 -7.85 -25.28
N ILE A 789 24.30 -8.43 -24.46
CA ILE A 789 23.92 -9.45 -23.49
C ILE A 789 23.28 -8.81 -22.27
N THR A 790 22.14 -9.37 -21.84
CA THR A 790 21.42 -8.89 -20.65
C THR A 790 21.49 -9.90 -19.52
N ILE A 791 22.07 -9.49 -18.39
CA ILE A 791 22.11 -10.25 -17.14
C ILE A 791 21.24 -9.50 -16.12
N SER A 792 20.01 -9.97 -15.86
CA SER A 792 19.04 -9.19 -15.07
C SER A 792 18.36 -9.96 -13.94
N GLY A 793 18.28 -9.39 -12.73
CA GLY A 793 17.44 -9.97 -11.67
C GLY A 793 17.91 -11.33 -11.13
N ASN A 794 19.14 -11.77 -11.45
CA ASN A 794 19.64 -13.07 -11.02
C ASN A 794 20.20 -13.03 -9.60
N ASN A 795 20.13 -14.17 -8.90
CA ASN A 795 20.88 -14.46 -7.70
C ASN A 795 22.16 -15.23 -8.09
N ILE A 796 23.32 -14.57 -8.01
CA ILE A 796 24.62 -15.17 -8.35
C ILE A 796 25.39 -15.40 -7.05
N SER A 797 25.63 -16.66 -6.70
CA SER A 797 26.23 -17.00 -5.42
C SER A 797 27.28 -18.08 -5.52
N ASN A 798 28.09 -18.20 -4.47
CA ASN A 798 28.93 -19.37 -4.25
C ASN A 798 29.98 -19.62 -5.34
N PHE A 799 30.46 -18.55 -5.98
CA PHE A 799 31.58 -18.60 -6.91
C PHE A 799 32.90 -18.33 -6.16
N PHE A 800 33.86 -19.24 -6.19
CA PHE A 800 35.13 -19.10 -5.49
C PHE A 800 36.14 -20.17 -5.88
N ASN A 801 37.42 -19.79 -5.97
CA ASN A 801 38.55 -20.70 -6.03
C ASN A 801 39.66 -20.21 -5.10
N THR A 802 40.28 -21.14 -4.37
CA THR A 802 41.29 -20.85 -3.34
C THR A 802 42.59 -20.27 -3.89
N ASN A 803 42.90 -20.50 -5.16
CA ASN A 803 44.21 -20.24 -5.77
C ASN A 803 44.16 -19.25 -6.95
N SER A 804 42.97 -18.88 -7.42
CA SER A 804 42.76 -18.08 -8.63
C SER A 804 41.74 -16.96 -8.41
N ALA A 805 41.81 -15.90 -9.23
CA ALA A 805 40.77 -14.88 -9.27
C ALA A 805 39.39 -15.50 -9.53
N SER A 806 38.36 -14.99 -8.87
CA SER A 806 36.97 -15.48 -8.99
C SER A 806 36.05 -14.30 -9.24
N SER A 807 34.96 -14.51 -9.97
CA SER A 807 34.07 -13.40 -10.36
C SER A 807 32.63 -13.84 -10.54
N ALA A 808 31.66 -13.04 -10.11
CA ALA A 808 30.25 -13.39 -10.32
C ALA A 808 29.91 -13.30 -11.81
N VAL A 809 30.32 -12.19 -12.43
CA VAL A 809 30.24 -11.93 -13.86
C VAL A 809 31.61 -11.50 -14.35
N ASN A 810 32.18 -12.23 -15.30
CA ASN A 810 33.50 -11.97 -15.87
C ASN A 810 33.42 -11.84 -17.38
N VAL A 811 33.50 -10.60 -17.84
CA VAL A 811 33.43 -10.19 -19.24
C VAL A 811 34.85 -9.94 -19.73
N ASN A 812 35.43 -10.94 -20.39
CA ASN A 812 36.82 -10.93 -20.81
C ASN A 812 37.00 -10.20 -22.16
N SER A 813 38.07 -10.50 -22.90
CA SER A 813 38.29 -10.00 -24.26
C SER A 813 37.11 -10.29 -25.20
N GLY A 814 36.87 -9.41 -26.17
CA GLY A 814 35.90 -9.63 -27.25
C GLY A 814 34.43 -9.50 -26.81
N ASN A 815 34.11 -8.46 -26.06
CA ASN A 815 32.76 -8.17 -25.59
C ASN A 815 32.48 -6.66 -25.71
N SER A 816 31.22 -6.25 -25.82
CA SER A 816 30.80 -4.85 -25.64
C SER A 816 29.31 -4.72 -25.32
N GLY A 817 28.87 -3.60 -24.76
CA GLY A 817 27.43 -3.31 -24.65
C GLY A 817 26.61 -4.25 -23.75
N TRP A 818 27.21 -4.93 -22.77
CA TRP A 818 26.43 -5.77 -21.84
C TRP A 818 25.65 -4.92 -20.85
N THR A 819 24.45 -5.38 -20.51
CA THR A 819 23.64 -4.85 -19.41
C THR A 819 23.66 -5.83 -18.24
N VAL A 820 24.20 -5.43 -17.10
CA VAL A 820 24.20 -6.18 -15.84
C VAL A 820 23.32 -5.41 -14.86
N SER A 821 22.07 -5.83 -14.69
CA SER A 821 21.05 -5.07 -13.97
C SER A 821 20.37 -5.83 -12.83
N ASN A 822 20.13 -5.19 -11.69
CA ASN A 822 19.26 -5.70 -10.62
C ASN A 822 19.65 -7.10 -10.08
N ASN A 823 20.90 -7.55 -10.27
CA ASN A 823 21.37 -8.84 -9.79
C ASN A 823 21.75 -8.76 -8.31
N LYS A 824 21.67 -9.90 -7.62
CA LYS A 824 22.16 -10.06 -6.25
C LYS A 824 23.37 -10.97 -6.24
N ILE A 825 24.51 -10.45 -5.81
CA ILE A 825 25.80 -11.13 -5.82
C ILE A 825 26.27 -11.32 -4.38
N PHE A 826 26.28 -12.56 -3.88
CA PHE A 826 26.51 -12.88 -2.47
C PHE A 826 27.26 -14.20 -2.25
N GLN A 827 27.73 -14.46 -1.04
CA GLN A 827 28.36 -15.74 -0.67
C GLN A 827 27.75 -16.29 0.61
N THR A 828 27.28 -17.53 0.59
CA THR A 828 26.65 -18.14 1.77
C THR A 828 27.65 -18.64 2.80
N GLY A 829 28.91 -18.82 2.41
CA GLY A 829 29.99 -19.31 3.26
C GLY A 829 31.22 -18.41 3.24
N THR A 830 32.08 -18.56 4.26
CA THR A 830 33.37 -17.86 4.33
C THR A 830 34.30 -18.33 3.21
N ARG A 831 34.99 -17.38 2.56
CA ARG A 831 35.92 -17.64 1.45
C ARG A 831 37.37 -17.39 1.87
N THR A 832 38.22 -18.42 1.80
CA THR A 832 39.61 -18.34 2.29
C THR A 832 40.63 -18.52 1.16
N TYR A 833 41.29 -17.44 0.75
CA TYR A 833 42.32 -17.50 -0.29
C TYR A 833 43.65 -18.05 0.24
N LEU A 834 44.29 -18.90 -0.55
CA LEU A 834 45.62 -19.47 -0.31
C LEU A 834 46.67 -18.88 -1.26
N THR A 835 46.25 -18.18 -2.31
CA THR A 835 47.13 -17.47 -3.25
C THR A 835 46.58 -16.07 -3.48
N ALA A 836 47.45 -15.09 -3.68
CA ALA A 836 47.06 -13.70 -3.94
C ALA A 836 46.19 -13.63 -5.21
N ALA A 837 44.98 -13.09 -5.07
CA ALA A 837 43.99 -13.04 -6.15
C ALA A 837 43.02 -11.87 -5.97
N THR A 838 42.34 -11.47 -7.04
CA THR A 838 41.22 -10.52 -6.97
C THR A 838 39.90 -11.28 -7.05
N HIS A 839 39.01 -10.98 -6.11
CA HIS A 839 37.64 -11.44 -6.11
C HIS A 839 36.74 -10.31 -6.61
N ASN A 840 36.00 -10.54 -7.69
CA ASN A 840 35.15 -9.51 -8.28
C ASN A 840 33.67 -9.86 -8.15
N GLY A 841 32.81 -8.84 -7.99
CA GLY A 841 31.39 -8.99 -8.31
C GLY A 841 31.21 -9.02 -9.82
N VAL A 842 31.35 -7.85 -10.45
CA VAL A 842 31.36 -7.67 -11.90
C VAL A 842 32.76 -7.29 -12.35
N PHE A 843 33.30 -8.00 -13.33
CA PHE A 843 34.61 -7.74 -13.92
C PHE A 843 34.52 -7.60 -15.43
N VAL A 844 34.96 -6.47 -15.95
CA VAL A 844 35.03 -6.15 -17.38
C VAL A 844 36.47 -5.79 -17.73
N THR A 845 37.00 -6.41 -18.78
CA THR A 845 38.43 -6.29 -19.16
C THR A 845 38.70 -5.62 -20.50
N SER A 846 37.67 -5.47 -21.32
CA SER A 846 37.75 -4.85 -22.64
C SER A 846 36.37 -4.33 -23.07
N GLY A 847 36.26 -3.75 -24.26
CA GLY A 847 34.98 -3.28 -24.79
C GLY A 847 34.54 -1.92 -24.25
N SER A 848 33.37 -1.47 -24.64
CA SER A 848 32.79 -0.18 -24.20
C SER A 848 31.26 -0.24 -24.17
N GLY A 849 30.61 0.79 -23.62
CA GLY A 849 29.14 0.91 -23.63
C GLY A 849 28.40 -0.01 -22.64
N TYR A 850 29.08 -0.50 -21.61
CA TYR A 850 28.45 -1.37 -20.60
C TYR A 850 27.47 -0.59 -19.71
N THR A 851 26.42 -1.27 -19.24
CA THR A 851 25.51 -0.74 -18.23
C THR A 851 25.50 -1.65 -17.01
N VAL A 852 25.98 -1.16 -15.86
CA VAL A 852 25.96 -1.88 -14.59
C VAL A 852 25.03 -1.14 -13.64
N THR A 853 23.80 -1.61 -13.46
CA THR A 853 22.75 -0.84 -12.77
C THR A 853 21.95 -1.60 -11.72
N GLY A 854 21.63 -0.99 -10.58
CA GLY A 854 20.70 -1.57 -9.60
C GLY A 854 21.17 -2.87 -8.92
N ASN A 855 22.41 -3.30 -9.11
CA ASN A 855 22.90 -4.56 -8.54
C ASN A 855 23.16 -4.42 -7.04
N THR A 856 22.86 -5.47 -6.27
CA THR A 856 23.24 -5.59 -4.86
C THR A 856 24.43 -6.54 -4.74
N ILE A 857 25.58 -6.06 -4.30
CA ILE A 857 26.83 -6.82 -4.18
C ILE A 857 27.29 -6.85 -2.73
N GLY A 858 27.34 -8.04 -2.14
CA GLY A 858 27.63 -8.23 -0.72
C GLY A 858 26.63 -9.18 -0.04
N TYR A 859 26.58 -9.15 1.29
CA TYR A 859 25.72 -10.01 2.11
C TYR A 859 26.01 -11.52 2.02
N ALA A 860 25.36 -12.30 2.89
CA ALA A 860 25.47 -13.76 2.92
C ALA A 860 24.26 -14.49 2.32
N ALA A 861 23.22 -13.75 1.91
CA ALA A 861 21.98 -14.32 1.39
C ALA A 861 21.30 -13.38 0.38
N ALA A 862 20.48 -13.95 -0.49
CA ALA A 862 19.71 -13.24 -1.52
C ALA A 862 18.69 -12.23 -0.97
N ASN A 863 18.30 -12.33 0.30
CA ASN A 863 17.40 -11.35 0.93
C ASN A 863 18.14 -10.10 1.45
N GLY A 864 19.45 -9.96 1.20
CA GLY A 864 20.24 -8.82 1.67
C GLY A 864 20.57 -8.88 3.16
N THR A 865 20.79 -10.07 3.71
CA THR A 865 21.15 -10.28 5.12
C THR A 865 22.47 -11.03 5.28
N GLY A 866 23.09 -10.92 6.46
CA GLY A 866 24.37 -11.52 6.77
C GLY A 866 25.57 -10.80 6.15
N ILE A 867 26.78 -11.33 6.37
CA ILE A 867 28.04 -10.70 5.98
C ILE A 867 28.75 -11.56 4.94
N TYR A 868 29.05 -10.98 3.78
CA TYR A 868 29.97 -11.56 2.82
C TYR A 868 31.37 -11.59 3.46
N THR A 869 31.83 -12.77 3.86
CA THR A 869 33.09 -12.92 4.60
C THR A 869 34.20 -13.53 3.75
N MET A 870 35.31 -12.81 3.63
CA MET A 870 36.54 -13.30 3.02
C MET A 870 37.69 -13.26 4.01
N THR A 871 38.49 -14.32 4.06
CA THR A 871 39.62 -14.47 4.97
C THR A 871 40.87 -14.99 4.25
N GLY A 872 42.03 -14.96 4.90
CA GLY A 872 43.27 -15.53 4.37
C GLY A 872 44.49 -15.02 5.11
N THR A 873 45.68 -15.30 4.58
CA THR A 873 46.97 -14.70 4.99
C THR A 873 47.73 -14.08 3.80
N VAL A 874 47.13 -14.15 2.61
CA VAL A 874 47.72 -13.71 1.33
C VAL A 874 47.13 -12.37 0.87
N LEU A 875 47.81 -11.73 -0.08
CA LEU A 875 47.44 -10.40 -0.56
C LEU A 875 46.26 -10.48 -1.57
N THR A 876 45.06 -10.73 -1.06
CA THR A 876 43.79 -10.74 -1.83
C THR A 876 43.17 -9.34 -1.96
N ARG A 877 42.41 -9.11 -3.03
CA ARG A 877 41.58 -7.92 -3.22
C ARG A 877 40.11 -8.30 -3.38
N PHE A 878 39.20 -7.49 -2.88
CA PHE A 878 37.80 -7.52 -3.27
C PHE A 878 37.45 -6.27 -4.08
N VAL A 879 36.77 -6.44 -5.22
CA VAL A 879 36.23 -5.34 -6.01
C VAL A 879 34.79 -5.64 -6.40
N ALA A 880 33.84 -4.83 -5.98
CA ALA A 880 32.45 -5.08 -6.34
C ALA A 880 32.23 -4.92 -7.85
N ILE A 881 32.74 -3.83 -8.45
CA ILE A 881 32.67 -3.55 -9.89
C ILE A 881 34.06 -3.15 -10.39
N ASN A 882 34.67 -3.97 -11.24
CA ASN A 882 36.03 -3.77 -11.75
C ASN A 882 35.99 -3.57 -13.27
N LEU A 883 36.40 -2.40 -13.75
CA LEU A 883 36.22 -1.97 -15.13
C LEU A 883 37.55 -1.58 -15.76
N ALA A 884 37.96 -2.32 -16.79
CA ALA A 884 38.95 -1.89 -17.76
C ALA A 884 38.24 -1.80 -19.12
N VAL A 885 37.64 -0.64 -19.39
CA VAL A 885 36.83 -0.39 -20.59
C VAL A 885 37.54 0.57 -21.55
N GLY A 886 37.00 0.69 -22.76
CA GLY A 886 37.44 1.61 -23.80
C GLY A 886 36.75 2.98 -23.74
N THR A 887 37.07 3.83 -24.72
CA THR A 887 36.56 5.21 -24.83
C THR A 887 35.52 5.40 -25.94
N ALA A 888 35.22 4.37 -26.74
CA ALA A 888 34.31 4.48 -27.89
C ALA A 888 32.86 4.76 -27.47
N ALA A 889 32.40 4.16 -26.38
CA ALA A 889 31.11 4.44 -25.76
C ALA A 889 31.25 4.46 -24.23
N THR A 890 30.64 5.45 -23.58
CA THR A 890 30.72 5.61 -22.12
C THR A 890 30.02 4.45 -21.41
N THR A 891 30.72 3.85 -20.44
CA THR A 891 30.15 2.83 -19.55
C THR A 891 29.40 3.50 -18.40
N SER A 892 28.21 2.99 -18.07
CA SER A 892 27.30 3.56 -17.07
C SER A 892 27.23 2.67 -15.82
N VAL A 893 27.44 3.25 -14.64
CA VAL A 893 27.38 2.56 -13.34
C VAL A 893 26.41 3.30 -12.41
N GLN A 894 25.20 2.75 -12.22
CA GLN A 894 24.08 3.49 -11.60
C GLN A 894 23.33 2.68 -10.56
N GLY A 895 22.83 3.30 -9.49
CA GLY A 895 21.87 2.66 -8.57
C GLY A 895 22.37 1.38 -7.86
N ASN A 896 23.65 1.04 -7.94
CA ASN A 896 24.17 -0.19 -7.34
C ASN A 896 24.35 -0.02 -5.83
N THR A 897 24.17 -1.10 -5.08
CA THR A 897 24.41 -1.17 -3.63
C THR A 897 25.55 -2.14 -3.34
N VAL A 898 26.60 -1.67 -2.66
CA VAL A 898 27.73 -2.49 -2.20
C VAL A 898 27.78 -2.42 -0.67
N ALA A 899 27.45 -3.51 0.02
CA ALA A 899 27.27 -3.46 1.48
C ALA A 899 27.50 -4.82 2.17
N SER A 900 27.76 -4.81 3.47
CA SER A 900 27.93 -6.02 4.30
C SER A 900 29.01 -6.96 3.77
N ILE A 901 30.22 -6.42 3.57
CA ILE A 901 31.41 -7.17 3.13
C ILE A 901 32.50 -7.01 4.19
N SER A 902 33.09 -8.12 4.59
CA SER A 902 34.21 -8.17 5.53
C SER A 902 35.37 -8.93 4.89
N ILE A 903 36.50 -8.24 4.72
CA ILE A 903 37.77 -8.87 4.33
C ILE A 903 38.72 -8.87 5.53
N ALA A 904 39.20 -10.05 5.92
CA ALA A 904 40.09 -10.21 7.07
C ALA A 904 41.35 -11.02 6.70
N GLY A 905 42.49 -10.67 7.29
CA GLY A 905 43.75 -11.39 7.11
C GLY A 905 44.48 -11.18 5.77
N ILE A 906 44.09 -10.14 5.04
CA ILE A 906 44.44 -9.93 3.65
C ILE A 906 44.99 -8.50 3.48
N GLY A 907 46.09 -8.29 2.76
CA GLY A 907 46.68 -6.95 2.60
C GLY A 907 47.41 -6.68 1.28
N ILE A 908 46.81 -5.92 0.38
CA ILE A 908 47.56 -5.14 -0.62
C ILE A 908 47.34 -3.65 -0.32
N ASN A 909 48.42 -2.89 -0.15
CA ASN A 909 48.35 -1.44 -0.27
C ASN A 909 48.76 -1.06 -1.70
N SER A 910 47.92 -1.40 -2.66
CA SER A 910 47.96 -0.71 -3.95
C SER A 910 47.05 0.51 -3.80
N GLY A 911 47.37 1.65 -4.40
CA GLY A 911 46.49 2.84 -4.38
C GLY A 911 45.03 2.58 -4.79
N ASN A 912 44.72 1.39 -5.32
CA ASN A 912 43.40 0.97 -5.76
C ASN A 912 42.53 0.28 -4.67
N GLY A 913 43.01 0.17 -3.43
CA GLY A 913 42.25 -0.39 -2.28
C GLY A 913 42.27 -1.92 -2.16
N SER A 914 42.22 -2.45 -0.93
CA SER A 914 42.01 -3.87 -0.61
C SER A 914 40.54 -4.28 -0.81
N LEU A 915 39.63 -3.35 -0.53
CA LEU A 915 38.20 -3.45 -0.80
C LEU A 915 37.81 -2.23 -1.62
N ALA A 916 37.36 -2.43 -2.86
CA ALA A 916 36.87 -1.36 -3.72
C ALA A 916 35.39 -1.55 -4.07
N GLY A 917 34.59 -0.49 -4.01
CA GLY A 917 33.24 -0.48 -4.57
C GLY A 917 33.31 -0.52 -6.10
N VAL A 918 33.86 0.53 -6.71
CA VAL A 918 34.16 0.58 -8.15
C VAL A 918 35.65 0.81 -8.36
N ASN A 919 36.27 0.03 -9.25
CA ASN A 919 37.63 0.26 -9.73
C ASN A 919 37.59 0.52 -11.24
N ILE A 920 37.91 1.74 -11.65
CA ILE A 920 38.00 2.14 -13.05
C ILE A 920 39.47 2.14 -13.46
N ALA A 921 39.92 1.07 -14.12
CA ALA A 921 41.29 0.94 -14.62
C ALA A 921 41.53 1.74 -15.91
N SER A 922 40.52 1.83 -16.79
CA SER A 922 40.61 2.54 -18.08
C SER A 922 39.23 2.91 -18.65
N GLY A 923 39.21 3.81 -19.62
CA GLY A 923 38.05 4.14 -20.47
C GLY A 923 37.11 5.22 -19.92
N ASN A 924 36.02 5.46 -20.66
CA ASN A 924 35.03 6.47 -20.30
C ASN A 924 33.96 5.86 -19.38
N VAL A 925 33.76 6.41 -18.18
CA VAL A 925 32.84 5.84 -17.18
C VAL A 925 32.09 6.92 -16.41
N ASN A 926 30.76 6.78 -16.33
CA ASN A 926 29.91 7.57 -15.47
C ASN A 926 29.43 6.75 -14.28
N VAL A 927 29.55 7.31 -13.07
CA VAL A 927 29.22 6.67 -11.80
C VAL A 927 28.26 7.57 -11.02
N GLY A 928 26.97 7.26 -11.05
CA GLY A 928 25.93 7.89 -10.23
C GLY A 928 25.36 9.23 -10.75
N ASP A 929 25.72 9.65 -11.96
CA ASP A 929 25.18 10.87 -12.61
C ASP A 929 23.69 10.80 -12.89
N ILE A 930 23.13 9.61 -13.12
CA ILE A 930 21.69 9.41 -13.34
C ILE A 930 21.01 8.89 -12.07
N THR A 931 21.54 7.81 -11.48
CA THR A 931 20.97 7.21 -10.26
C THR A 931 22.10 6.94 -9.27
N PRO A 932 22.07 7.53 -8.07
CA PRO A 932 23.08 7.34 -7.02
C PRO A 932 23.45 5.88 -6.75
N ASN A 933 24.74 5.55 -6.71
CA ASN A 933 25.20 4.30 -6.11
C ASN A 933 25.38 4.46 -4.59
N THR A 934 25.24 3.37 -3.85
CA THR A 934 25.46 3.31 -2.40
C THR A 934 26.61 2.34 -2.09
N PHE A 935 27.67 2.84 -1.48
CA PHE A 935 28.82 2.07 -1.00
C PHE A 935 28.86 2.11 0.52
N GLY A 936 28.62 0.98 1.18
CA GLY A 936 28.42 0.88 2.62
C GLY A 936 27.03 1.32 3.07
N ALA A 937 26.61 0.87 4.26
CA ALA A 937 25.30 1.18 4.82
C ALA A 937 25.14 2.68 5.14
N THR A 938 23.95 3.21 4.87
CA THR A 938 23.52 4.61 5.13
C THR A 938 23.16 4.86 6.60
N SER A 939 23.29 3.85 7.46
CA SER A 939 23.17 3.94 8.91
C SER A 939 24.07 2.88 9.57
N GLY A 940 24.39 3.06 10.86
CA GLY A 940 25.24 2.13 11.60
C GLY A 940 26.72 2.22 11.22
N THR A 941 27.50 1.24 11.71
CA THR A 941 28.94 1.11 11.47
C THR A 941 29.31 -0.29 10.92
N GLY A 942 30.49 -0.46 10.31
CA GLY A 942 31.05 -1.77 9.94
C GLY A 942 30.46 -2.45 8.71
N SER A 943 29.77 -1.71 7.84
CA SER A 943 29.15 -2.30 6.64
C SER A 943 30.19 -2.81 5.63
N LEU A 944 31.20 -2.01 5.31
CA LEU A 944 32.40 -2.48 4.61
C LEU A 944 33.55 -2.50 5.61
N THR A 945 34.14 -3.66 5.84
CA THR A 945 35.22 -3.84 6.82
C THR A 945 36.44 -4.46 6.16
N ALA A 946 37.62 -3.90 6.43
CA ALA A 946 38.91 -4.41 5.98
C ALA A 946 39.92 -4.46 7.12
N THR A 947 40.32 -5.68 7.51
CA THR A 947 41.20 -5.94 8.65
C THR A 947 42.38 -6.83 8.23
N PRO A 948 43.55 -6.26 7.88
CA PRO A 948 44.73 -7.04 7.49
C PRO A 948 45.35 -7.74 8.72
N THR A 949 45.96 -8.92 8.52
CA THR A 949 46.83 -9.59 9.52
C THR A 949 48.30 -9.62 9.12
N THR A 950 48.62 -9.15 7.90
CA THR A 950 49.99 -9.01 7.41
C THR A 950 50.57 -7.67 7.87
N THR A 951 51.85 -7.39 7.64
CA THR A 951 52.47 -6.09 7.97
C THR A 951 52.01 -4.94 7.06
N VAL A 952 51.09 -5.18 6.12
CA VAL A 952 50.63 -4.24 5.08
C VAL A 952 49.27 -3.66 5.47
N ALA A 953 49.11 -2.34 5.43
CA ALA A 953 47.82 -1.68 5.67
C ALA A 953 46.77 -2.08 4.63
N ALA A 954 45.50 -2.20 5.06
CA ALA A 954 44.38 -2.33 4.14
C ALA A 954 43.75 -0.98 3.87
N ALA A 955 43.25 -0.78 2.66
CA ALA A 955 42.47 0.41 2.30
C ALA A 955 41.08 0.01 1.80
N ILE A 956 40.05 0.74 2.25
CA ILE A 956 38.71 0.69 1.66
C ILE A 956 38.58 1.89 0.73
N VAL A 957 38.15 1.65 -0.51
CA VAL A 957 37.91 2.69 -1.51
C VAL A 957 36.48 2.56 -2.03
N GLY A 958 35.68 3.62 -1.98
CA GLY A 958 34.36 3.64 -2.61
C GLY A 958 34.48 3.56 -4.13
N VAL A 959 35.08 4.58 -4.76
CA VAL A 959 35.41 4.60 -6.19
C VAL A 959 36.89 4.90 -6.39
N ASN A 960 37.63 4.01 -7.05
CA ASN A 960 38.98 4.26 -7.56
C ASN A 960 38.93 4.56 -9.06
N SER A 961 39.63 5.60 -9.50
CA SER A 961 39.86 5.86 -10.92
C SER A 961 41.34 6.01 -11.25
N ALA A 962 41.85 5.08 -12.04
CA ALA A 962 43.15 5.13 -12.71
C ALA A 962 43.00 5.45 -14.21
N SER A 963 41.78 5.72 -14.66
CA SER A 963 41.48 5.93 -16.09
C SER A 963 42.18 7.16 -16.65
N THR A 964 42.60 7.07 -17.90
CA THR A 964 43.01 8.21 -18.73
C THR A 964 41.86 8.76 -19.59
N GLY A 965 40.68 8.15 -19.57
CA GLY A 965 39.46 8.61 -20.27
C GLY A 965 38.67 9.65 -19.47
N ASP A 966 37.46 9.95 -19.93
CA ASP A 966 36.52 10.86 -19.25
C ASP A 966 35.77 10.13 -18.13
N VAL A 967 35.81 10.67 -16.92
CA VAL A 967 35.18 10.05 -15.74
C VAL A 967 34.28 11.03 -15.00
N VAL A 968 33.03 10.62 -14.78
CA VAL A 968 32.06 11.35 -13.95
C VAL A 968 31.74 10.53 -12.71
N ILE A 969 31.90 11.11 -11.52
CA ILE A 969 31.52 10.49 -10.25
C ILE A 969 30.62 11.45 -9.49
N SER A 970 29.32 11.18 -9.48
CA SER A 970 28.36 12.12 -8.92
C SER A 970 27.23 11.47 -8.14
N ASN A 971 26.68 12.22 -7.19
CA ASN A 971 25.50 11.88 -6.40
C ASN A 971 25.58 10.55 -5.63
N ASN A 972 26.76 9.93 -5.50
CA ASN A 972 26.91 8.66 -4.80
C ASN A 972 26.92 8.85 -3.27
N THR A 973 26.54 7.82 -2.53
CA THR A 973 26.66 7.76 -1.08
C THR A 973 27.75 6.79 -0.67
N PHE A 974 28.73 7.28 0.10
CA PHE A 974 29.77 6.49 0.74
C PHE A 974 29.44 6.39 2.24
N GLY A 975 28.66 5.40 2.63
CA GLY A 975 28.16 5.20 3.99
C GLY A 975 29.24 4.71 4.97
N SER A 976 29.02 3.55 5.60
CA SER A 976 29.94 3.07 6.64
C SER A 976 31.12 2.23 6.14
N PHE A 977 32.35 2.70 6.43
CA PHE A 977 33.63 2.03 6.17
C PHE A 977 34.44 1.85 7.46
N THR A 978 34.99 0.66 7.69
CA THR A 978 35.89 0.38 8.81
C THR A 978 37.16 -0.29 8.30
N SER A 979 38.25 0.46 8.25
CA SER A 979 39.57 -0.06 7.91
C SER A 979 40.48 -0.06 9.14
N ALA A 980 41.12 -1.20 9.43
CA ALA A 980 42.09 -1.31 10.50
C ALA A 980 43.50 -1.52 9.94
N GLY A 981 44.52 -0.93 10.58
CA GLY A 981 45.93 -1.18 10.33
C GLY A 981 46.52 -2.14 11.36
N PRO A 982 47.51 -2.98 11.00
CA PRO A 982 48.10 -3.97 11.91
C PRO A 982 49.23 -3.38 12.79
N ALA A 983 49.75 -2.20 12.44
CA ALA A 983 50.83 -1.49 13.13
C ALA A 983 50.61 0.03 13.07
N ALA A 984 51.08 0.78 14.07
CA ALA A 984 50.99 2.25 14.08
C ALA A 984 51.74 2.89 12.91
N THR A 985 52.74 2.19 12.36
CA THR A 985 53.51 2.61 11.18
C THR A 985 52.74 2.44 9.87
N ASN A 986 51.66 1.66 9.86
CA ASN A 986 50.83 1.34 8.70
C ASN A 986 49.33 1.37 9.10
N PRO A 987 48.77 2.57 9.40
CA PRO A 987 47.36 2.69 9.78
C PRO A 987 46.45 2.28 8.61
N GLY A 988 45.24 1.79 8.92
CA GLY A 988 44.21 1.54 7.91
C GLY A 988 43.85 2.83 7.16
N ALA A 989 43.25 2.72 5.98
CA ALA A 989 42.79 3.86 5.20
C ALA A 989 41.37 3.66 4.66
N ALA A 990 40.58 4.74 4.64
CA ALA A 990 39.25 4.75 4.07
C ALA A 990 39.10 5.97 3.15
N PHE A 991 38.90 5.73 1.86
CA PHE A 991 38.69 6.74 0.83
C PHE A 991 37.30 6.56 0.24
N GLY A 992 36.47 7.61 0.19
CA GLY A 992 35.24 7.50 -0.60
C GLY A 992 35.56 7.54 -2.10
N ILE A 993 36.40 8.47 -2.55
CA ILE A 993 36.88 8.53 -3.95
C ILE A 993 38.41 8.65 -3.93
N ASN A 994 39.08 7.83 -4.74
CA ASN A 994 40.52 7.91 -5.00
C ASN A 994 40.79 8.09 -6.49
N VAL A 995 41.60 9.08 -6.84
CA VAL A 995 42.00 9.36 -8.23
C VAL A 995 43.50 9.09 -8.33
N SER A 996 43.84 7.98 -8.95
CA SER A 996 45.21 7.46 -9.07
C SER A 996 45.82 7.62 -10.47
N GLY A 997 45.02 8.05 -11.46
CA GLY A 997 45.45 8.30 -12.84
C GLY A 997 45.18 9.74 -13.32
N ALA A 998 45.78 10.10 -14.46
CA ALA A 998 45.58 11.40 -15.13
C ALA A 998 44.46 11.29 -16.18
N ALA A 999 43.20 11.29 -15.74
CA ALA A 999 42.03 11.31 -16.61
C ALA A 999 42.05 12.50 -17.58
N ALA A 1000 41.54 12.31 -18.80
CA ALA A 1000 41.38 13.40 -19.78
C ALA A 1000 40.44 14.50 -19.23
N SER A 1001 39.39 14.08 -18.52
CA SER A 1001 38.50 14.92 -17.74
C SER A 1001 37.99 14.12 -16.55
N ILE A 1002 37.95 14.73 -15.35
CA ILE A 1002 37.32 14.13 -14.18
C ILE A 1002 36.38 15.13 -13.51
N SER A 1003 35.11 14.75 -13.34
CA SER A 1003 34.10 15.54 -12.64
C SER A 1003 33.63 14.79 -11.40
N ILE A 1004 33.73 15.44 -10.23
CA ILE A 1004 33.31 14.87 -8.94
C ILE A 1004 32.34 15.85 -8.27
N THR A 1005 31.04 15.53 -8.24
CA THR A 1005 30.00 16.47 -7.80
C THR A 1005 28.87 15.81 -7.01
N GLY A 1006 28.37 16.45 -5.94
CA GLY A 1006 27.13 16.01 -5.26
C GLY A 1006 27.23 14.70 -4.48
N ASN A 1007 28.42 14.15 -4.23
CA ASN A 1007 28.59 12.92 -3.47
C ASN A 1007 28.48 13.16 -1.95
N THR A 1008 27.90 12.20 -1.22
CA THR A 1008 27.77 12.20 0.25
C THR A 1008 28.76 11.23 0.87
N PHE A 1009 29.50 11.68 1.89
CA PHE A 1009 30.47 10.85 2.63
C PHE A 1009 30.04 10.71 4.10
N GLY A 1010 30.00 9.47 4.55
CA GLY A 1010 29.55 9.04 5.86
C GLY A 1010 28.02 8.97 6.01
N ASN A 1011 27.59 8.68 7.23
CA ASN A 1011 26.19 8.70 7.65
C ASN A 1011 26.01 9.40 9.02
N ALA A 1012 24.78 9.45 9.55
CA ALA A 1012 24.48 10.16 10.80
C ALA A 1012 24.98 9.45 12.08
N THR A 1013 25.42 8.20 11.98
CA THR A 1013 25.94 7.43 13.13
C THR A 1013 27.36 7.87 13.45
N ALA A 1014 27.68 8.09 14.72
CA ALA A 1014 29.05 8.43 15.12
C ALA A 1014 30.04 7.33 14.67
N GLU A 1015 31.23 7.76 14.23
CA GLU A 1015 32.30 6.86 13.80
C GLU A 1015 31.92 5.87 12.68
N ASN A 1016 31.06 6.29 11.75
CA ASN A 1016 30.65 5.42 10.64
C ASN A 1016 31.76 5.20 9.59
N ILE A 1017 32.71 6.13 9.46
CA ILE A 1017 33.94 5.97 8.69
C ILE A 1017 35.12 5.96 9.66
N ARG A 1018 35.81 4.83 9.78
CA ARG A 1018 36.97 4.64 10.66
C ARG A 1018 38.20 4.12 9.92
N ALA A 1019 39.32 4.74 10.25
CA ALA A 1019 40.67 4.32 9.88
C ALA A 1019 41.47 4.14 11.18
N GLU A 1020 41.55 2.90 11.66
CA GLU A 1020 42.05 2.57 13.00
C GLU A 1020 43.42 1.90 12.97
N PHE A 1021 44.08 1.84 14.13
CA PHE A 1021 45.24 1.01 14.42
C PHE A 1021 44.84 -0.11 15.42
N SER A 1022 45.04 -1.38 15.06
CA SER A 1022 44.71 -2.52 15.91
C SER A 1022 45.82 -2.79 16.94
N VAL A 1023 45.63 -2.34 18.18
CA VAL A 1023 46.37 -2.88 19.33
C VAL A 1023 45.51 -3.97 19.94
N GLN A 1024 45.83 -5.25 19.72
CA GLN A 1024 45.27 -6.32 20.56
C GLN A 1024 45.79 -6.12 22.01
N ARG A 1025 44.99 -5.48 22.86
CA ARG A 1025 45.20 -5.50 24.32
C ARG A 1025 44.46 -6.71 24.89
N PRO A 1026 45.13 -7.68 25.55
CA PRO A 1026 44.43 -8.62 26.40
C PRO A 1026 43.97 -7.90 27.67
N ALA A 1027 42.72 -8.14 28.06
CA ALA A 1027 42.11 -7.55 29.24
C ALA A 1027 42.88 -7.90 30.52
N VAL A 1028 43.29 -6.90 31.32
CA VAL A 1028 43.31 -6.97 32.79
C VAL A 1028 43.05 -5.58 33.39
N ARG A 1029 41.98 -5.54 34.19
CA ARG A 1029 41.59 -4.70 35.36
C ARG A 1029 42.37 -3.42 35.73
N SER A 1030 41.56 -2.46 36.20
CA SER A 1030 41.90 -1.29 37.04
C SER A 1030 42.54 -1.71 38.40
N PRO A 1031 43.10 -0.80 39.25
CA PRO A 1031 42.37 0.36 39.80
C PRO A 1031 43.19 1.66 40.05
N ALA A 1032 42.43 2.76 40.20
CA ALA A 1032 42.70 4.02 40.96
C ALA A 1032 43.96 4.84 40.56
N ALA A 1033 43.96 6.17 40.57
CA ALA A 1033 43.11 7.17 41.23
C ALA A 1033 42.90 8.38 40.31
#